data_AF-A0A4R0E816-F1
#
_entry.id   AF-A0A4R0E816-F1
#
_cell.length_a   1.000
_cell.length_b   1.000
_cell.length_c   1.000
_cell.angle_alpha   90.00
_cell.angle_beta   90.00
_cell.angle_gamma   90.00
#
_symmetry.space_group_name_H-M   'P 1'
#
loop_
_entity.id
_entity.type
_entity.pdbx_description
1 polymer ?
#
loop_
_entity_poly.entity_id
_entity_poly.type
_entity_poly.pdbx_seq_one_letter_code
_entity_poly.pdbx_strand_id
1 'polypeptide(L)'
;MADQVITKQELIEAKIDVKHAGEAVNTEKVITPRYGDSFKSIPLVVKEGEEKTDAAVAALNAKADEVVAKGFYTGFSTETALKASLPNVSEMRARADDTRKIWRWSRTSAEGVMLVTGTWTDTGPSDVDVAVDQFIEEAQRQGVALGQLDEYYNYLMQRLAQIAVDKGWDSSFVVHKGETQYQVNEKQSDINTNIRDRKSVKLWAANLVDALSKYNAVDFDKDEVVITPVLLASGKTITSNNHKINQTSPSTIVVELDYGASNVTIDGLNIKQDKTGSLSGGTGNNHASVKVKGGLYNHIRNLILDGQLGVSLGTNAATAPERRSMFNTVENIIMLATNMGIEQIGSAYNALNNLFIMNPIARGVFIGDRMTGYDNIINPADGIFAPCHGNNGTNVFICNLSTGISLQNSAKYNSKINYFITECDRAVQVIPGTALGNNPTLNNLQFTSEKCGQLILNDQGNHNKFQFFADGSAFTDQGIQEVAGYTGKGFNSYQGVIKNSAKTAAQFRYSHNTYGLQVSKAVGNGANVNGSYGGGSIIVDGATGTGVALAGNYNNLQVVATECLMGLSISGMRNIINIQTDGNVTISGSGNTIIGRIGGNLTVTDNDNKFIGEVAGTVTRTNTTGNNFTGLKGWSDTVYQSAALTTDASGRVVVVVPKHASSQIRSAYATIPSNTSRQGLRVVSISGGNVMFELYDQAGAAVASTAVTFNYTYSCN
;
A
#
# COMPACT_ATOMS: atom_id res chain seq x y z
N MET A 1 -53.78 2.23 -26.10
CA MET A 1 -54.70 1.74 -25.06
C MET A 1 -54.07 0.50 -24.44
N ALA A 2 -53.04 0.66 -23.60
CA ALA A 2 -52.08 -0.40 -23.32
C ALA A 2 -51.74 -0.57 -21.83
N ASP A 3 -52.54 0.01 -20.93
CA ASP A 3 -52.10 0.35 -19.56
C ASP A 3 -53.09 -0.07 -18.46
N GLN A 4 -54.06 -0.95 -18.76
CA GLN A 4 -54.98 -1.50 -17.75
C GLN A 4 -54.53 -2.91 -17.34
N VAL A 5 -54.05 -3.01 -16.10
CA VAL A 5 -53.72 -4.27 -15.43
C VAL A 5 -55.02 -5.03 -15.16
N ILE A 6 -55.07 -6.31 -15.54
CA ILE A 6 -56.23 -7.18 -15.26
C ILE A 6 -56.42 -7.26 -13.74
N THR A 7 -57.58 -6.83 -13.27
CA THR A 7 -57.92 -6.79 -11.86
C THR A 7 -58.31 -8.17 -11.33
N LYS A 8 -58.17 -8.35 -10.02
CA LYS A 8 -58.68 -9.54 -9.31
C LYS A 8 -60.18 -9.75 -9.54
N GLN A 9 -60.93 -8.68 -9.76
CA GLN A 9 -62.36 -8.72 -10.03
C GLN A 9 -62.66 -9.35 -11.40
N GLU A 10 -61.96 -8.93 -12.46
CA GLU A 10 -62.09 -9.50 -13.81
C GLU A 10 -61.73 -11.00 -13.85
N LEU A 11 -60.78 -11.46 -13.03
CA LEU A 11 -60.46 -12.89 -12.89
C LEU A 11 -61.54 -13.69 -12.15
N ILE A 12 -62.19 -13.11 -11.13
CA ILE A 12 -63.33 -13.73 -10.45
C ILE A 12 -64.52 -13.85 -11.41
N GLU A 13 -64.74 -12.81 -12.19
CA GLU A 13 -65.79 -12.72 -13.20
C GLU A 13 -65.60 -13.76 -14.32
N ALA A 14 -64.40 -13.85 -14.92
CA ALA A 14 -64.08 -14.86 -15.92
C ALA A 14 -64.30 -16.30 -15.39
N LYS A 15 -64.02 -16.55 -14.11
CA LYS A 15 -64.29 -17.86 -13.48
C LYS A 15 -65.78 -18.18 -13.37
N ILE A 16 -66.63 -17.18 -13.17
CA ILE A 16 -68.10 -17.34 -13.16
C ILE A 16 -68.59 -17.63 -14.58
N ASP A 17 -68.09 -16.89 -15.57
CA ASP A 17 -68.51 -17.05 -16.97
C ASP A 17 -68.12 -18.45 -17.52
N VAL A 18 -66.92 -18.95 -17.21
CA VAL A 18 -66.51 -20.34 -17.52
C VAL A 18 -67.37 -21.38 -16.82
N LYS A 19 -67.78 -21.13 -15.56
CA LYS A 19 -68.71 -22.03 -14.84
C LYS A 19 -70.06 -22.09 -15.55
N HIS A 20 -70.62 -20.95 -15.94
CA HIS A 20 -71.90 -20.89 -16.66
C HIS A 20 -71.84 -21.58 -18.03
N ALA A 21 -70.71 -21.47 -18.75
CA ALA A 21 -70.49 -22.22 -19.99
C ALA A 21 -70.47 -23.75 -19.76
N GLY A 22 -69.78 -24.22 -18.71
CA GLY A 22 -69.79 -25.65 -18.34
C GLY A 22 -71.19 -26.16 -17.94
N GLU A 23 -71.95 -25.35 -17.20
CA GLU A 23 -73.33 -25.66 -16.80
C GLU A 23 -74.30 -25.64 -17.99
N ALA A 24 -74.10 -24.76 -18.98
CA ALA A 24 -74.92 -24.67 -20.20
C ALA A 24 -74.88 -25.93 -21.07
N VAL A 25 -73.76 -26.65 -21.06
CA VAL A 25 -73.57 -27.90 -21.82
C VAL A 25 -74.02 -29.12 -21.01
N ASN A 26 -73.76 -29.14 -19.69
CA ASN A 26 -73.79 -30.38 -18.90
C ASN A 26 -74.91 -30.48 -17.85
N THR A 27 -75.77 -29.46 -17.68
CA THR A 27 -76.75 -29.44 -16.58
C THR A 27 -78.11 -28.96 -17.06
N GLU A 28 -79.19 -29.72 -16.81
CA GLU A 28 -80.57 -29.33 -17.12
C GLU A 28 -81.01 -28.14 -16.23
N LYS A 29 -80.93 -26.91 -16.75
CA LYS A 29 -81.41 -25.69 -16.08
C LYS A 29 -81.44 -24.48 -17.02
N VAL A 30 -82.07 -23.40 -16.57
CA VAL A 30 -81.85 -22.06 -17.13
C VAL A 30 -80.51 -21.53 -16.63
N ILE A 31 -79.70 -21.00 -17.55
CA ILE A 31 -78.45 -20.30 -17.29
C ILE A 31 -78.76 -18.81 -17.29
N THR A 32 -78.44 -18.14 -16.18
CA THR A 32 -78.46 -16.68 -16.09
C THR A 32 -77.02 -16.19 -16.22
N PRO A 33 -76.55 -15.83 -17.42
CA PRO A 33 -75.22 -15.28 -17.61
C PRO A 33 -75.10 -13.92 -16.91
N ARG A 34 -73.86 -13.49 -16.67
CA ARG A 34 -73.57 -12.16 -16.10
C ARG A 34 -73.93 -11.02 -17.07
N TYR A 35 -73.96 -11.32 -18.37
CA TYR A 35 -74.33 -10.40 -19.45
C TYR A 35 -75.27 -11.09 -20.43
N GLY A 36 -76.29 -10.36 -20.90
CA GLY A 36 -77.33 -10.89 -21.78
C GLY A 36 -78.48 -11.55 -21.04
N ASP A 37 -79.47 -12.01 -21.81
CA ASP A 37 -80.67 -12.65 -21.28
C ASP A 37 -80.39 -14.07 -20.77
N SER A 38 -81.26 -14.57 -19.89
CA SER A 38 -81.20 -15.95 -19.42
C SER A 38 -81.60 -16.91 -20.54
N PHE A 39 -80.79 -17.95 -20.77
CA PHE A 39 -80.99 -18.94 -21.82
C PHE A 39 -81.08 -20.35 -21.24
N LYS A 40 -81.72 -21.28 -21.97
CA LYS A 40 -81.85 -22.67 -21.53
C LYS A 40 -80.60 -23.46 -21.88
N SER A 41 -80.15 -24.32 -20.99
CA SER A 41 -79.04 -25.24 -21.27
C SER A 41 -79.44 -26.28 -22.32
N ILE A 42 -78.44 -26.88 -23.00
CA ILE A 42 -78.67 -27.89 -24.04
C ILE A 42 -79.54 -29.05 -23.53
N PRO A 43 -79.30 -29.65 -22.34
CA PRO A 43 -80.16 -30.71 -21.82
C PRO A 43 -81.61 -30.27 -21.56
N LEU A 44 -81.83 -29.02 -21.13
CA LEU A 44 -83.18 -28.50 -20.89
C LEU A 44 -83.93 -28.22 -22.21
N VAL A 45 -83.24 -27.71 -23.22
CA VAL A 45 -83.82 -27.52 -24.58
C VAL A 45 -84.22 -28.85 -25.19
N VAL A 46 -83.35 -29.87 -25.11
CA VAL A 46 -83.64 -31.22 -25.64
C VAL A 46 -84.88 -31.81 -24.98
N LYS A 47 -84.93 -31.81 -23.64
CA LYS A 47 -86.06 -32.35 -22.88
C LYS A 47 -87.38 -31.63 -23.18
N GLU A 48 -87.38 -30.28 -23.20
CA GLU A 48 -88.59 -29.54 -23.59
C GLU A 48 -88.99 -29.79 -25.05
N GLY A 49 -88.02 -30.11 -25.93
CA GLY A 49 -88.26 -30.53 -27.30
C GLY A 49 -88.94 -31.89 -27.37
N GLU A 50 -88.46 -32.87 -26.62
CA GLU A 50 -89.07 -34.21 -26.48
C GLU A 50 -90.50 -34.09 -25.92
N GLU A 51 -90.68 -33.41 -24.78
CA GLU A 51 -91.99 -33.20 -24.14
C GLU A 51 -93.02 -32.52 -25.07
N LYS A 52 -92.59 -31.51 -25.86
CA LYS A 52 -93.45 -30.86 -26.85
C LYS A 52 -93.75 -31.75 -28.05
N THR A 53 -92.80 -32.57 -28.48
CA THR A 53 -92.99 -33.50 -29.60
C THR A 53 -94.00 -34.59 -29.21
N ASP A 54 -93.87 -35.17 -28.02
CA ASP A 54 -94.82 -36.13 -27.47
C ASP A 54 -96.22 -35.53 -27.32
N ALA A 55 -96.31 -34.30 -26.80
CA ALA A 55 -97.58 -33.58 -26.67
C ALA A 55 -98.22 -33.27 -28.05
N ALA A 56 -97.42 -32.90 -29.05
CA ALA A 56 -97.89 -32.65 -30.41
C ALA A 56 -98.39 -33.93 -31.08
N VAL A 57 -97.66 -35.05 -30.93
CA VAL A 57 -98.07 -36.38 -31.42
C VAL A 57 -99.37 -36.83 -30.74
N ALA A 58 -99.52 -36.64 -29.42
CA ALA A 58 -100.75 -36.95 -28.70
C ALA A 58 -101.94 -36.09 -29.20
N ALA A 59 -101.74 -34.79 -29.42
CA ALA A 59 -102.77 -33.89 -29.93
C ALA A 59 -103.16 -34.19 -31.39
N LEU A 60 -102.21 -34.62 -32.23
CA LEU A 60 -102.46 -35.08 -33.61
C LEU A 60 -103.29 -36.36 -33.63
N ASN A 61 -102.96 -37.34 -32.79
CA ASN A 61 -103.74 -38.58 -32.66
C ASN A 61 -105.17 -38.29 -32.21
N ALA A 62 -105.35 -37.46 -31.17
CA ALA A 62 -106.69 -37.08 -30.69
C ALA A 62 -107.54 -36.38 -31.77
N LYS A 63 -106.93 -35.51 -32.59
CA LYS A 63 -107.62 -34.91 -33.74
C LYS A 63 -107.93 -35.91 -34.86
N ALA A 64 -107.03 -36.85 -35.13
CA ALA A 64 -107.28 -37.89 -36.14
C ALA A 64 -108.48 -38.78 -35.73
N ASP A 65 -108.52 -39.20 -34.46
CA ASP A 65 -109.64 -39.94 -33.88
C ASP A 65 -110.95 -39.13 -33.95
N GLU A 66 -110.90 -37.82 -33.65
CA GLU A 66 -112.06 -36.92 -33.77
C GLU A 66 -112.58 -36.81 -35.22
N VAL A 67 -111.70 -36.75 -36.21
CA VAL A 67 -112.07 -36.64 -37.64
C VAL A 67 -112.63 -37.97 -38.18
N VAL A 68 -112.13 -39.11 -37.71
CA VAL A 68 -112.72 -40.44 -37.97
C VAL A 68 -114.09 -40.56 -37.30
N ALA A 69 -114.22 -40.16 -36.02
CA ALA A 69 -115.48 -40.20 -35.29
C ALA A 69 -116.56 -39.27 -35.88
N LYS A 70 -116.16 -38.16 -36.50
CA LYS A 70 -117.03 -37.27 -37.28
C LYS A 70 -117.39 -37.80 -38.68
N GLY A 71 -116.88 -38.97 -39.07
CA GLY A 71 -117.23 -39.66 -40.32
C GLY A 71 -116.57 -39.10 -41.58
N PHE A 72 -115.57 -38.21 -41.46
CA PHE A 72 -114.87 -37.68 -42.63
C PHE A 72 -113.93 -38.69 -43.29
N TYR A 73 -113.37 -39.62 -42.50
CA TYR A 73 -112.51 -40.71 -42.96
C TYR A 73 -112.91 -42.04 -42.29
N THR A 74 -112.67 -43.16 -42.98
CA THR A 74 -112.73 -44.49 -42.36
C THR A 74 -111.34 -44.90 -41.84
N GLY A 75 -111.24 -45.26 -40.57
CA GLY A 75 -109.99 -45.73 -39.97
C GLY A 75 -109.72 -47.20 -40.27
N PHE A 76 -108.46 -47.53 -40.54
CA PHE A 76 -107.94 -48.90 -40.66
C PHE A 76 -106.67 -49.02 -39.82
N SER A 77 -106.57 -50.09 -39.02
CA SER A 77 -105.43 -50.33 -38.13
C SER A 77 -104.11 -50.55 -38.86
N THR A 78 -104.15 -50.98 -40.13
CA THR A 78 -102.96 -51.10 -40.99
C THR A 78 -103.23 -50.70 -42.44
N GLU A 79 -102.21 -50.20 -43.14
CA GLU A 79 -102.25 -49.91 -44.57
C GLU A 79 -102.58 -51.15 -45.40
N THR A 80 -102.12 -52.32 -44.96
CA THR A 80 -102.44 -53.62 -45.57
C THR A 80 -103.95 -53.92 -45.48
N ALA A 81 -104.57 -53.69 -44.32
CA ALA A 81 -106.01 -53.88 -44.14
C ALA A 81 -106.84 -52.88 -44.97
N LEU A 82 -106.37 -51.63 -45.06
CA LEU A 82 -106.96 -50.59 -45.92
C LEU A 82 -106.95 -51.03 -47.39
N LYS A 83 -105.78 -51.40 -47.92
CA LYS A 83 -105.60 -51.81 -49.32
C LYS A 83 -106.34 -53.09 -49.69
N ALA A 84 -106.58 -53.99 -48.73
CA ALA A 84 -107.38 -55.19 -48.92
C ALA A 84 -108.91 -54.91 -48.95
N SER A 85 -109.36 -53.73 -48.50
CA SER A 85 -110.77 -53.37 -48.52
C SER A 85 -111.23 -52.91 -49.91
N LEU A 86 -112.46 -53.28 -50.29
CA LEU A 86 -113.12 -52.90 -51.53
C LEU A 86 -114.43 -52.13 -51.22
N PRO A 87 -114.36 -50.82 -50.92
CA PRO A 87 -115.55 -50.03 -50.62
C PRO A 87 -116.58 -50.03 -51.76
N ASN A 88 -117.83 -50.38 -51.44
CA ASN A 88 -118.96 -50.40 -52.39
C ASN A 88 -119.55 -49.00 -52.68
N VAL A 89 -118.70 -47.96 -52.69
CA VAL A 89 -119.04 -46.56 -52.95
C VAL A 89 -118.16 -46.00 -54.07
N SER A 90 -118.64 -44.99 -54.79
CA SER A 90 -117.88 -44.33 -55.88
C SER A 90 -116.51 -43.80 -55.46
N GLU A 91 -116.43 -43.08 -54.33
CA GLU A 91 -115.18 -42.66 -53.70
C GLU A 91 -115.23 -42.83 -52.17
N MET A 92 -114.07 -43.06 -51.56
CA MET A 92 -113.89 -43.04 -50.11
C MET A 92 -112.54 -42.40 -49.77
N ARG A 93 -112.41 -41.81 -48.59
CA ARG A 93 -111.11 -41.49 -47.98
C ARG A 93 -110.96 -42.24 -46.66
N ALA A 94 -109.78 -42.79 -46.43
CA ALA A 94 -109.49 -43.63 -45.28
C ALA A 94 -108.09 -43.34 -44.73
N ARG A 95 -107.87 -43.63 -43.46
CA ARG A 95 -106.56 -43.49 -42.79
C ARG A 95 -106.02 -44.87 -42.41
N ALA A 96 -104.73 -45.08 -42.66
CA ALA A 96 -103.97 -46.20 -42.13
C ALA A 96 -103.22 -45.72 -40.88
N ASP A 97 -103.49 -46.30 -39.71
CA ASP A 97 -102.93 -45.81 -38.44
C ASP A 97 -101.47 -46.23 -38.20
N ASP A 98 -101.01 -47.31 -38.85
CA ASP A 98 -99.61 -47.78 -38.81
C ASP A 98 -98.66 -46.87 -39.61
N THR A 99 -99.05 -46.46 -40.83
CA THR A 99 -98.27 -45.55 -41.66
C THR A 99 -98.68 -44.08 -41.50
N ARG A 100 -99.73 -43.80 -40.71
CA ARG A 100 -100.32 -42.47 -40.45
C ARG A 100 -100.63 -41.67 -41.72
N LYS A 101 -101.02 -42.39 -42.78
CA LYS A 101 -101.31 -41.83 -44.10
C LYS A 101 -102.79 -41.85 -44.44
N ILE A 102 -103.23 -40.84 -45.19
CA ILE A 102 -104.57 -40.78 -45.78
C ILE A 102 -104.50 -41.34 -47.20
N TRP A 103 -105.41 -42.25 -47.50
CA TRP A 103 -105.59 -42.90 -48.79
C TRP A 103 -106.95 -42.55 -49.37
N ARG A 104 -107.05 -42.45 -50.70
CA ARG A 104 -108.31 -42.23 -51.44
C ARG A 104 -108.64 -43.44 -52.29
N TRP A 105 -109.84 -43.97 -52.12
CA TRP A 105 -110.43 -44.99 -52.99
C TRP A 105 -111.15 -44.32 -54.15
N SER A 106 -110.95 -44.86 -55.35
CA SER A 106 -111.74 -44.52 -56.53
C SER A 106 -112.23 -45.80 -57.19
N ARG A 107 -113.55 -45.96 -57.27
CA ARG A 107 -114.21 -47.12 -57.88
C ARG A 107 -114.17 -47.02 -59.41
N THR A 108 -113.89 -48.14 -60.08
CA THR A 108 -113.90 -48.25 -61.56
C THR A 108 -115.10 -49.03 -62.12
N SER A 109 -115.69 -49.92 -61.32
CA SER A 109 -116.98 -50.56 -61.65
C SER A 109 -118.16 -49.63 -61.37
N ALA A 110 -119.27 -49.77 -62.11
CA ALA A 110 -120.48 -49.00 -61.84
C ALA A 110 -121.07 -49.31 -60.44
N GLU A 111 -121.66 -48.30 -59.81
CA GLU A 111 -122.22 -48.42 -58.46
C GLU A 111 -123.42 -49.40 -58.43
N GLY A 112 -123.50 -50.23 -57.40
CA GLY A 112 -124.49 -51.32 -57.30
C GLY A 112 -124.12 -52.63 -58.02
N VAL A 113 -123.02 -52.69 -58.79
CA VAL A 113 -122.56 -53.95 -59.40
C VAL A 113 -121.86 -54.84 -58.36
N MET A 114 -122.25 -56.12 -58.30
CA MET A 114 -121.73 -57.14 -57.35
C MET A 114 -120.21 -57.33 -57.39
N LEU A 115 -119.58 -57.19 -58.56
CA LEU A 115 -118.13 -57.26 -58.69
C LEU A 115 -117.54 -55.85 -58.53
N VAL A 116 -117.15 -55.51 -57.31
CA VAL A 116 -116.55 -54.20 -56.98
C VAL A 116 -115.08 -54.18 -57.43
N THR A 117 -114.76 -53.31 -58.39
CA THR A 117 -113.38 -52.95 -58.77
C THR A 117 -113.12 -51.47 -58.54
N GLY A 118 -111.88 -51.14 -58.14
CA GLY A 118 -111.38 -49.79 -57.89
C GLY A 118 -109.93 -49.83 -57.41
N THR A 119 -109.39 -48.67 -57.02
CA THR A 119 -107.99 -48.54 -56.60
C THR A 119 -107.84 -47.58 -55.42
N TRP A 120 -106.94 -47.90 -54.49
CA TRP A 120 -106.49 -47.00 -53.43
C TRP A 120 -105.24 -46.23 -53.86
N THR A 121 -105.24 -44.92 -53.66
CA THR A 121 -104.14 -44.01 -54.01
C THR A 121 -103.67 -43.24 -52.77
N ASP A 122 -102.36 -43.18 -52.55
CA ASP A 122 -101.72 -42.39 -51.47
C ASP A 122 -101.96 -40.89 -51.73
N THR A 123 -102.22 -40.11 -50.68
CA THR A 123 -102.52 -38.67 -50.83
C THR A 123 -101.41 -37.73 -50.39
N GLY A 124 -100.30 -38.21 -49.80
CA GLY A 124 -99.15 -37.37 -49.47
C GLY A 124 -98.29 -37.80 -48.28
N PRO A 125 -97.40 -36.91 -47.79
CA PRO A 125 -96.64 -37.13 -46.56
C PRO A 125 -97.56 -37.28 -45.34
N SER A 126 -97.06 -37.95 -44.30
CA SER A 126 -97.80 -38.24 -43.08
C SER A 126 -97.88 -37.02 -42.14
N ASP A 127 -98.79 -37.07 -41.17
CA ASP A 127 -98.91 -36.08 -40.09
C ASP A 127 -97.60 -35.89 -39.29
N VAL A 128 -96.72 -36.91 -39.30
CA VAL A 128 -95.43 -36.90 -38.58
C VAL A 128 -94.37 -36.14 -39.36
N ASP A 129 -94.32 -36.28 -40.69
CA ASP A 129 -93.31 -35.64 -41.53
C ASP A 129 -93.40 -34.10 -41.41
N VAL A 130 -94.64 -33.56 -41.39
CA VAL A 130 -94.90 -32.12 -41.24
C VAL A 130 -94.48 -31.59 -39.86
N ALA A 131 -94.56 -32.41 -38.80
CA ALA A 131 -94.14 -32.01 -37.46
C ALA A 131 -92.60 -32.01 -37.31
N VAL A 132 -91.92 -32.94 -37.98
CA VAL A 132 -90.45 -33.02 -38.02
C VAL A 132 -89.85 -31.80 -38.73
N ASP A 133 -90.41 -31.38 -39.86
CA ASP A 133 -89.94 -30.19 -40.59
C ASP A 133 -89.99 -28.91 -39.73
N GLN A 134 -91.08 -28.71 -38.97
CA GLN A 134 -91.21 -27.57 -38.05
C GLN A 134 -90.20 -27.60 -36.89
N PHE A 135 -89.87 -28.78 -36.39
CA PHE A 135 -88.83 -28.94 -35.35
C PHE A 135 -87.43 -28.64 -35.91
N ILE A 136 -87.15 -29.03 -37.16
CA ILE A 136 -85.87 -28.76 -37.83
C ILE A 136 -85.65 -27.26 -38.04
N GLU A 137 -86.66 -26.48 -38.46
CA GLU A 137 -86.53 -25.02 -38.60
C GLU A 137 -86.19 -24.34 -37.27
N GLU A 138 -86.86 -24.69 -36.18
CA GLU A 138 -86.62 -24.07 -34.86
C GLU A 138 -85.26 -24.49 -34.27
N ALA A 139 -84.83 -25.74 -34.49
CA ALA A 139 -83.49 -26.21 -34.11
C ALA A 139 -82.38 -25.49 -34.90
N GLN A 140 -82.56 -25.26 -36.21
CA GLN A 140 -81.62 -24.48 -37.02
C GLN A 140 -81.51 -23.02 -36.53
N ARG A 141 -82.64 -22.42 -36.12
CA ARG A 141 -82.69 -21.06 -35.56
C ARG A 141 -81.86 -20.92 -34.28
N GLN A 142 -81.84 -21.96 -33.44
CA GLN A 142 -81.01 -22.02 -32.23
C GLN A 142 -79.54 -22.39 -32.53
N GLY A 143 -79.29 -23.18 -33.57
CA GLY A 143 -77.93 -23.55 -34.01
C GLY A 143 -77.04 -22.36 -34.41
N VAL A 144 -77.63 -21.26 -34.91
CA VAL A 144 -76.89 -20.02 -35.23
C VAL A 144 -76.21 -19.42 -33.98
N ALA A 145 -76.81 -19.55 -32.80
CA ALA A 145 -76.23 -19.06 -31.55
C ALA A 145 -75.04 -19.92 -31.07
N LEU A 146 -75.01 -21.22 -31.39
CA LEU A 146 -73.92 -22.12 -31.03
C LEU A 146 -72.67 -21.89 -31.90
N GLY A 147 -72.85 -21.64 -33.21
CA GLY A 147 -71.73 -21.31 -34.11
C GLY A 147 -71.00 -20.04 -33.71
N GLN A 148 -71.74 -18.99 -33.31
CA GLN A 148 -71.17 -17.74 -32.81
C GLN A 148 -70.37 -17.91 -31.51
N LEU A 149 -70.73 -18.89 -30.69
CA LEU A 149 -70.04 -19.21 -29.44
C LEU A 149 -68.67 -19.86 -29.66
N ASP A 150 -68.53 -20.76 -30.65
CA ASP A 150 -67.25 -21.40 -30.99
C ASP A 150 -66.30 -20.43 -31.71
N GLU A 151 -66.81 -19.58 -32.62
CA GLU A 151 -66.00 -18.50 -33.22
C GLU A 151 -65.48 -17.52 -32.16
N TYR A 152 -66.33 -17.12 -31.20
CA TYR A 152 -65.93 -16.24 -30.11
C TYR A 152 -64.92 -16.89 -29.15
N TYR A 153 -65.08 -18.18 -28.84
CA TYR A 153 -64.13 -18.94 -28.04
C TYR A 153 -62.76 -19.04 -28.71
N ASN A 154 -62.71 -19.40 -29.99
CA ASN A 154 -61.45 -19.49 -30.75
C ASN A 154 -60.76 -18.13 -30.89
N TYR A 155 -61.53 -17.06 -31.11
CA TYR A 155 -61.01 -15.68 -31.10
C TYR A 155 -60.37 -15.30 -29.75
N LEU A 156 -61.02 -15.61 -28.62
CA LEU A 156 -60.48 -15.36 -27.29
C LEU A 156 -59.18 -16.16 -27.05
N MET A 157 -59.15 -17.44 -27.43
CA MET A 157 -57.96 -18.29 -27.25
C MET A 157 -56.77 -17.85 -28.10
N GLN A 158 -57.00 -17.44 -29.36
CA GLN A 158 -55.94 -16.86 -30.20
C GLN A 158 -55.43 -15.52 -29.62
N ARG A 159 -56.32 -14.67 -29.11
CA ARG A 159 -55.94 -13.39 -28.52
C ARG A 159 -55.12 -13.57 -27.23
N LEU A 160 -55.47 -14.55 -26.40
CA LEU A 160 -54.69 -14.96 -25.23
C LEU A 160 -53.30 -15.49 -25.63
N ALA A 161 -53.23 -16.34 -26.66
CA ALA A 161 -51.97 -16.89 -27.18
C ALA A 161 -51.05 -15.81 -27.80
N GLN A 162 -51.61 -14.78 -28.44
CA GLN A 162 -50.82 -13.68 -28.99
C GLN A 162 -50.28 -12.75 -27.88
N ILE A 163 -51.10 -12.40 -26.87
CA ILE A 163 -50.66 -11.62 -25.70
C ILE A 163 -49.53 -12.34 -24.96
N ALA A 164 -49.69 -13.66 -24.78
CA ALA A 164 -48.69 -14.56 -24.21
C ALA A 164 -47.31 -14.48 -24.88
N VAL A 165 -47.26 -14.38 -26.20
CA VAL A 165 -46.01 -14.31 -26.98
C VAL A 165 -45.46 -12.89 -27.03
N ASP A 166 -46.28 -11.89 -27.34
CA ASP A 166 -45.83 -10.53 -27.65
C ASP A 166 -45.43 -9.69 -26.42
N LYS A 167 -45.95 -10.04 -25.24
CA LYS A 167 -45.69 -9.31 -23.98
C LYS A 167 -44.84 -10.07 -22.98
N GLY A 168 -44.60 -11.37 -23.25
CA GLY A 168 -44.20 -12.32 -22.23
C GLY A 168 -45.33 -12.55 -21.22
N TRP A 169 -45.40 -13.76 -20.67
CA TRP A 169 -46.30 -13.99 -19.53
C TRP A 169 -45.80 -13.14 -18.37
N ASP A 170 -46.69 -12.38 -17.73
CA ASP A 170 -46.37 -11.76 -16.46
C ASP A 170 -45.84 -12.87 -15.52
N SER A 171 -44.64 -12.64 -14.99
CA SER A 171 -43.88 -13.63 -14.22
C SER A 171 -44.62 -14.15 -12.98
N SER A 172 -45.70 -13.50 -12.55
CA SER A 172 -46.62 -13.99 -11.52
C SER A 172 -47.43 -15.24 -11.93
N PHE A 173 -47.60 -15.53 -13.23
CA PHE A 173 -48.41 -16.65 -13.73
C PHE A 173 -47.61 -17.93 -14.04
N VAL A 174 -46.28 -17.84 -14.15
CA VAL A 174 -45.41 -19.01 -14.42
C VAL A 174 -44.92 -19.55 -13.09
N VAL A 175 -45.31 -20.78 -12.71
CA VAL A 175 -44.94 -21.39 -11.42
C VAL A 175 -43.95 -22.53 -11.62
N HIS A 176 -42.81 -22.49 -10.92
CA HIS A 176 -41.85 -23.58 -10.82
C HIS A 176 -41.66 -24.00 -9.36
N LYS A 177 -41.91 -25.28 -9.06
CA LYS A 177 -41.74 -25.87 -7.71
C LYS A 177 -42.45 -25.11 -6.57
N GLY A 178 -43.58 -24.47 -6.87
CA GLY A 178 -44.40 -23.73 -5.90
C GLY A 178 -44.06 -22.24 -5.77
N GLU A 179 -43.06 -21.73 -6.49
CA GLU A 179 -42.74 -20.31 -6.56
C GLU A 179 -43.08 -19.74 -7.94
N THR A 180 -43.56 -18.50 -8.00
CA THR A 180 -43.77 -17.80 -9.28
C THR A 180 -42.43 -17.34 -9.85
N GLN A 181 -42.33 -17.22 -11.17
CA GLN A 181 -41.17 -16.64 -11.83
C GLN A 181 -40.91 -15.20 -11.35
N TYR A 182 -41.94 -14.48 -10.89
CA TYR A 182 -41.82 -13.18 -10.24
C TYR A 182 -41.01 -13.29 -8.94
N GLN A 183 -41.37 -14.21 -8.04
CA GLN A 183 -40.64 -14.46 -6.79
C GLN A 183 -39.20 -14.91 -7.05
N VAL A 184 -38.97 -15.72 -8.09
CA VAL A 184 -37.61 -16.11 -8.52
C VAL A 184 -36.83 -14.90 -9.04
N ASN A 185 -37.47 -14.02 -9.83
CA ASN A 185 -36.85 -12.83 -10.38
C ASN A 185 -36.54 -11.77 -9.31
N GLU A 186 -37.42 -11.56 -8.32
CA GLU A 186 -37.12 -10.68 -7.18
C GLU A 186 -35.92 -11.19 -6.39
N LYS A 187 -35.90 -12.48 -6.01
CA LYS A 187 -34.74 -13.10 -5.35
C LYS A 187 -33.45 -12.97 -6.17
N GLN A 188 -33.52 -13.17 -7.48
CA GLN A 188 -32.36 -13.02 -8.36
C GLN A 188 -31.92 -11.56 -8.50
N SER A 189 -32.87 -10.62 -8.49
CA SER A 189 -32.60 -9.18 -8.52
C SER A 189 -31.96 -8.70 -7.20
N ASP A 190 -32.43 -9.21 -6.06
CA ASP A 190 -31.81 -9.00 -4.74
C ASP A 190 -30.40 -9.60 -4.71
N ILE A 191 -30.19 -10.82 -5.21
CA ILE A 191 -28.86 -11.44 -5.32
C ILE A 191 -27.94 -10.58 -6.20
N ASN A 192 -28.41 -10.17 -7.38
CA ASN A 192 -27.63 -9.37 -8.32
C ASN A 192 -27.31 -7.96 -7.75
N THR A 193 -28.25 -7.36 -7.02
CA THR A 193 -28.08 -6.07 -6.35
C THR A 193 -27.09 -6.21 -5.19
N ASN A 194 -27.18 -7.24 -4.36
CA ASN A 194 -26.18 -7.53 -3.31
C ASN A 194 -24.77 -7.82 -3.88
N ILE A 195 -24.67 -8.46 -5.05
CA ILE A 195 -23.39 -8.70 -5.74
C ILE A 195 -22.81 -7.41 -6.35
N ARG A 196 -23.67 -6.48 -6.77
CA ARG A 196 -23.29 -5.18 -7.35
C ARG A 196 -22.93 -4.17 -6.26
N ASP A 197 -23.74 -4.06 -5.23
CA ASP A 197 -23.62 -3.14 -4.10
C ASP A 197 -22.78 -3.76 -2.98
N ARG A 198 -21.58 -4.26 -3.34
CA ARG A 198 -20.54 -4.76 -2.41
C ARG A 198 -19.91 -3.62 -1.59
N LYS A 199 -20.75 -2.91 -0.84
CA LYS A 199 -20.35 -2.16 0.35
C LYS A 199 -19.87 -3.15 1.40
N SER A 200 -18.78 -2.80 2.09
CA SER A 200 -18.32 -3.33 3.39
C SER A 200 -18.66 -4.80 3.72
N VAL A 201 -17.59 -5.59 3.86
CA VAL A 201 -17.53 -6.93 4.47
C VAL A 201 -18.43 -7.18 5.70
N LYS A 202 -18.77 -6.12 6.45
CA LYS A 202 -19.74 -6.06 7.57
C LYS A 202 -20.91 -7.05 7.54
N LEU A 203 -21.52 -7.30 6.38
CA LEU A 203 -22.81 -8.02 6.31
C LEU A 203 -22.71 -9.54 6.52
N TRP A 204 -21.55 -10.17 6.30
CA TRP A 204 -21.44 -11.65 6.26
C TRP A 204 -20.18 -12.23 6.95
N ALA A 205 -19.38 -11.38 7.58
CA ALA A 205 -18.19 -11.78 8.31
C ALA A 205 -18.27 -11.45 9.79
N ALA A 206 -17.97 -12.41 10.66
CA ALA A 206 -17.96 -12.18 12.11
C ALA A 206 -16.79 -11.26 12.54
N ASN A 207 -15.65 -11.41 11.85
CA ASN A 207 -14.38 -10.74 12.12
C ASN A 207 -13.52 -10.65 10.83
N LEU A 208 -12.39 -9.95 10.88
CA LEU A 208 -11.46 -9.72 9.76
C LEU A 208 -10.86 -11.01 9.20
N VAL A 209 -10.61 -12.01 10.06
CA VAL A 209 -10.06 -13.31 9.63
C VAL A 209 -11.09 -14.09 8.80
N ASP A 210 -12.33 -14.14 9.26
CA ASP A 210 -13.47 -14.73 8.54
C ASP A 210 -13.73 -13.98 7.21
N ALA A 211 -13.62 -12.65 7.23
CA ALA A 211 -13.72 -11.83 6.02
C ALA A 211 -12.67 -12.18 4.97
N LEU A 212 -11.39 -12.24 5.36
CA LEU A 212 -10.28 -12.54 4.45
C LEU A 212 -10.33 -13.98 3.91
N SER A 213 -11.00 -14.90 4.61
CA SER A 213 -11.28 -16.24 4.09
C SER A 213 -12.26 -16.23 2.89
N LYS A 214 -13.20 -15.29 2.88
CA LYS A 214 -14.30 -15.17 1.89
C LYS A 214 -14.01 -14.18 0.76
N TYR A 215 -13.27 -13.11 1.05
CA TYR A 215 -13.12 -11.95 0.15
C TYR A 215 -11.65 -11.60 -0.09
N ASN A 216 -11.35 -11.02 -1.26
CA ASN A 216 -9.99 -10.57 -1.59
C ASN A 216 -9.71 -9.15 -1.13
N ALA A 217 -10.67 -8.23 -1.25
CA ALA A 217 -10.58 -6.91 -0.65
C ALA A 217 -11.51 -6.85 0.57
N VAL A 218 -10.97 -6.41 1.71
CA VAL A 218 -11.70 -6.21 2.95
C VAL A 218 -11.53 -4.76 3.39
N ASP A 219 -12.65 -4.04 3.44
CA ASP A 219 -12.70 -2.73 4.07
C ASP A 219 -13.16 -2.90 5.53
N PHE A 220 -12.37 -2.34 6.45
CA PHE A 220 -12.41 -2.60 7.88
C PHE A 220 -12.75 -1.32 8.65
N ASP A 221 -13.86 -1.33 9.37
CA ASP A 221 -14.63 -0.12 9.70
C ASP A 221 -15.16 -0.07 11.15
N LYS A 222 -14.57 -0.90 12.01
CA LYS A 222 -14.78 -1.00 13.46
C LYS A 222 -13.47 -1.47 14.11
N ASP A 223 -13.26 -1.22 15.40
CA ASP A 223 -12.13 -1.84 16.11
C ASP A 223 -12.38 -3.36 16.28
N GLU A 224 -11.32 -4.17 16.23
CA GLU A 224 -11.36 -5.63 16.36
C GLU A 224 -10.29 -6.16 17.31
N VAL A 225 -10.60 -7.25 18.00
CA VAL A 225 -9.67 -7.99 18.85
C VAL A 225 -9.24 -9.27 18.13
N VAL A 226 -7.92 -9.46 17.99
CA VAL A 226 -7.33 -10.67 17.40
C VAL A 226 -6.49 -11.43 18.42
N ILE A 227 -6.54 -12.76 18.35
CA ILE A 227 -5.77 -13.66 19.24
C ILE A 227 -4.77 -14.54 18.47
N THR A 228 -4.76 -14.43 17.14
CA THR A 228 -3.88 -15.11 16.20
C THR A 228 -3.51 -14.15 15.06
N PRO A 229 -2.39 -14.37 14.34
CA PRO A 229 -2.02 -13.54 13.20
C PRO A 229 -3.12 -13.50 12.12
N VAL A 230 -3.33 -12.33 11.53
CA VAL A 230 -4.18 -12.11 10.36
C VAL A 230 -3.38 -12.45 9.11
N LEU A 231 -3.68 -13.59 8.49
CA LEU A 231 -2.98 -14.09 7.31
C LEU A 231 -3.44 -13.41 6.01
N LEU A 232 -2.49 -12.94 5.21
CA LEU A 232 -2.71 -12.34 3.90
C LEU A 232 -2.05 -13.17 2.80
N ALA A 233 -2.91 -13.81 2.01
CA ALA A 233 -2.54 -14.53 0.80
C ALA A 233 -2.43 -13.59 -0.42
N SER A 234 -2.10 -14.16 -1.59
CA SER A 234 -1.95 -13.40 -2.84
C SER A 234 -3.25 -12.69 -3.26
N GLY A 235 -3.13 -11.44 -3.69
CA GLY A 235 -4.24 -10.57 -4.09
C GLY A 235 -5.14 -10.12 -2.95
N LYS A 236 -4.76 -10.34 -1.68
CA LYS A 236 -5.52 -9.86 -0.52
C LYS A 236 -5.24 -8.38 -0.25
N THR A 237 -6.26 -7.64 0.15
CA THR A 237 -6.19 -6.22 0.51
C THR A 237 -6.98 -5.97 1.79
N ILE A 238 -6.37 -5.25 2.74
CA ILE A 238 -7.06 -4.64 3.88
C ILE A 238 -7.01 -3.12 3.70
N THR A 239 -8.17 -2.47 3.71
CA THR A 239 -8.29 -1.01 3.86
C THR A 239 -9.01 -0.69 5.16
N SER A 240 -8.73 0.47 5.75
CA SER A 240 -9.46 0.97 6.92
C SER A 240 -9.35 2.49 7.04
N ASN A 241 -10.27 3.09 7.78
CA ASN A 241 -10.22 4.50 8.17
C ASN A 241 -9.65 4.68 9.60
N ASN A 242 -8.43 4.20 9.83
CA ASN A 242 -7.68 4.24 11.10
C ASN A 242 -8.31 3.42 12.25
N HIS A 243 -9.06 2.36 11.94
CA HIS A 243 -9.62 1.48 12.97
C HIS A 243 -8.57 0.55 13.57
N LYS A 244 -8.79 0.14 14.82
CA LYS A 244 -7.80 -0.61 15.59
C LYS A 244 -7.92 -2.12 15.42
N ILE A 245 -6.83 -2.77 15.04
CA ILE A 245 -6.59 -4.18 15.30
C ILE A 245 -5.82 -4.28 16.62
N ASN A 246 -6.50 -4.75 17.66
CA ASN A 246 -5.96 -4.90 19.01
C ASN A 246 -5.67 -6.37 19.30
N GLN A 247 -4.40 -6.76 19.23
CA GLN A 247 -3.98 -8.09 19.59
C GLN A 247 -3.92 -8.24 21.11
N THR A 248 -4.58 -9.28 21.65
CA THR A 248 -4.68 -9.51 23.11
C THR A 248 -4.12 -10.85 23.56
N SER A 249 -3.31 -11.47 22.72
CA SER A 249 -2.50 -12.63 23.07
C SER A 249 -1.04 -12.33 22.73
N PRO A 250 -0.05 -12.90 23.45
CA PRO A 250 1.37 -12.78 23.10
C PRO A 250 1.74 -13.59 21.85
N SER A 251 0.79 -13.79 20.93
CA SER A 251 1.09 -14.22 19.57
C SER A 251 1.92 -13.13 18.90
N THR A 252 2.98 -13.53 18.25
CA THR A 252 4.09 -12.60 18.06
C THR A 252 3.87 -11.68 16.84
N ILE A 253 3.03 -12.06 15.87
CA ILE A 253 2.73 -11.26 14.66
C ILE A 253 1.24 -10.85 14.64
N VAL A 254 0.93 -9.58 14.32
CA VAL A 254 -0.47 -9.15 14.13
C VAL A 254 -0.96 -9.40 12.71
N VAL A 255 -0.28 -8.88 11.69
CA VAL A 255 -0.60 -9.11 10.27
C VAL A 255 0.57 -9.81 9.59
N GLU A 256 0.30 -10.91 8.90
CA GLU A 256 1.33 -11.77 8.30
C GLU A 256 1.00 -12.08 6.83
N LEU A 257 1.93 -11.76 5.92
CA LEU A 257 1.84 -12.17 4.52
C LEU A 257 2.53 -13.52 4.32
N ASP A 258 1.87 -14.40 3.56
CA ASP A 258 2.43 -15.68 3.17
C ASP A 258 3.61 -15.55 2.20
N TYR A 259 4.47 -16.56 2.18
CA TYR A 259 5.69 -16.58 1.38
C TYR A 259 5.50 -16.39 -0.14
N GLY A 260 4.33 -16.73 -0.67
CA GLY A 260 3.96 -16.55 -2.08
C GLY A 260 2.91 -15.45 -2.33
N ALA A 261 2.52 -14.71 -1.30
CA ALA A 261 1.50 -13.68 -1.41
C ALA A 261 2.01 -12.51 -2.26
N SER A 262 1.34 -12.19 -3.36
CA SER A 262 1.74 -11.10 -4.27
C SER A 262 0.58 -10.12 -4.44
N ASN A 263 0.86 -8.87 -4.82
CA ASN A 263 -0.13 -7.79 -4.96
C ASN A 263 -0.95 -7.58 -3.68
N VAL A 264 -0.28 -7.56 -2.51
CA VAL A 264 -0.94 -7.33 -1.22
C VAL A 264 -0.96 -5.85 -0.88
N THR A 265 -2.10 -5.35 -0.39
CA THR A 265 -2.23 -3.98 0.13
C THR A 265 -2.72 -3.98 1.59
N ILE A 266 -2.05 -3.19 2.44
CA ILE A 266 -2.48 -2.86 3.80
C ILE A 266 -2.52 -1.34 3.90
N ASP A 267 -3.68 -0.78 4.20
CA ASP A 267 -3.91 0.66 4.21
C ASP A 267 -4.73 1.13 5.42
N GLY A 268 -4.25 2.15 6.12
CA GLY A 268 -5.06 2.90 7.08
C GLY A 268 -5.41 2.16 8.38
N LEU A 269 -4.60 1.23 8.87
CA LEU A 269 -4.84 0.52 10.13
C LEU A 269 -4.10 1.14 11.32
N ASN A 270 -4.73 1.06 12.50
CA ASN A 270 -4.07 1.22 13.79
C ASN A 270 -3.82 -0.18 14.39
N ILE A 271 -2.56 -0.61 14.49
CA ILE A 271 -2.20 -1.92 15.01
C ILE A 271 -1.65 -1.75 16.42
N LYS A 272 -2.33 -2.36 17.40
CA LYS A 272 -1.83 -2.50 18.77
C LYS A 272 -1.48 -3.96 19.04
N GLN A 273 -0.21 -4.20 19.35
CA GLN A 273 0.33 -5.54 19.62
C GLN A 273 0.33 -5.83 21.12
N ASP A 274 0.24 -7.12 21.49
CA ASP A 274 0.62 -7.53 22.84
C ASP A 274 2.15 -7.48 22.98
N LYS A 275 2.64 -6.70 23.96
CA LYS A 275 4.08 -6.49 24.19
C LYS A 275 4.65 -7.35 25.33
N THR A 276 3.88 -8.29 25.88
CA THR A 276 4.30 -9.13 27.02
C THR A 276 5.18 -10.32 26.63
N GLY A 277 5.18 -10.73 25.36
CA GLY A 277 6.05 -11.82 24.86
C GLY A 277 7.53 -11.43 24.77
N SER A 278 8.44 -12.38 24.96
CA SER A 278 9.89 -12.15 24.81
C SER A 278 10.28 -11.90 23.37
N LEU A 279 10.95 -10.77 23.08
CA LEU A 279 11.54 -10.48 21.76
C LEU A 279 12.54 -11.56 21.33
N SER A 280 12.21 -12.32 20.28
CA SER A 280 13.20 -13.12 19.55
C SER A 280 13.94 -12.28 18.52
N GLY A 281 15.27 -12.45 18.42
CA GLY A 281 16.10 -11.84 17.38
C GLY A 281 16.59 -12.88 16.37
N GLY A 282 16.70 -12.51 15.09
CA GLY A 282 17.21 -13.39 14.03
C GLY A 282 16.54 -13.14 12.68
N THR A 283 16.55 -14.14 11.80
CA THR A 283 15.75 -14.15 10.55
C THR A 283 14.28 -14.43 10.84
N GLY A 284 14.02 -15.34 11.77
CA GLY A 284 12.68 -15.72 12.24
C GLY A 284 11.97 -14.68 13.09
N ASN A 285 12.31 -13.39 12.98
CA ASN A 285 11.77 -12.27 13.76
C ASN A 285 10.25 -12.22 13.68
N ASN A 286 9.61 -12.92 14.60
CA ASN A 286 8.17 -13.10 14.62
C ASN A 286 7.49 -11.98 15.40
N HIS A 287 8.15 -10.92 15.85
CA HIS A 287 7.56 -9.94 16.78
C HIS A 287 6.96 -8.70 16.10
N ALA A 288 6.59 -8.82 14.82
CA ALA A 288 6.21 -7.70 13.96
C ALA A 288 4.71 -7.36 14.01
N SER A 289 4.39 -6.07 13.99
CA SER A 289 3.04 -5.59 13.73
C SER A 289 2.59 -5.99 12.32
N VAL A 290 3.50 -5.88 11.34
CA VAL A 290 3.33 -6.43 9.98
C VAL A 290 4.58 -7.25 9.59
N LYS A 291 4.40 -8.53 9.25
CA LYS A 291 5.45 -9.42 8.73
C LYS A 291 5.20 -9.72 7.25
N VAL A 292 6.20 -9.51 6.40
CA VAL A 292 6.19 -9.91 4.99
C VAL A 292 7.19 -11.04 4.77
N LYS A 293 6.71 -12.29 4.75
CA LYS A 293 7.57 -13.47 4.59
C LYS A 293 8.13 -13.68 3.18
N GLY A 294 7.45 -13.15 2.15
CA GLY A 294 7.79 -13.27 0.73
C GLY A 294 6.81 -12.47 -0.14
N GLY A 295 6.87 -12.63 -1.47
CA GLY A 295 5.88 -12.04 -2.38
C GLY A 295 6.43 -11.16 -3.51
N LEU A 296 5.57 -10.80 -4.46
CA LEU A 296 5.82 -9.79 -5.49
C LEU A 296 4.83 -8.63 -5.34
N TYR A 297 5.32 -7.40 -5.24
CA TYR A 297 4.53 -6.17 -5.11
C TYR A 297 3.67 -6.11 -3.84
N ASN A 298 4.18 -5.44 -2.80
CA ASN A 298 3.44 -5.24 -1.55
C ASN A 298 3.38 -3.74 -1.20
N HIS A 299 2.19 -3.24 -0.87
CA HIS A 299 1.96 -1.85 -0.48
C HIS A 299 1.45 -1.78 0.96
N ILE A 300 2.23 -1.17 1.84
CA ILE A 300 1.95 -1.07 3.29
C ILE A 300 1.95 0.40 3.63
N ARG A 301 0.79 1.01 3.88
CA ARG A 301 0.72 2.47 3.98
C ARG A 301 -0.26 3.01 5.01
N ASN A 302 0.01 4.24 5.47
CA ASN A 302 -0.87 5.01 6.36
C ASN A 302 -1.18 4.27 7.67
N LEU A 303 -0.19 3.57 8.26
CA LEU A 303 -0.39 2.75 9.46
C LEU A 303 0.08 3.45 10.73
N ILE A 304 -0.63 3.23 11.83
CA ILE A 304 -0.17 3.55 13.19
C ILE A 304 0.17 2.24 13.89
N LEU A 305 1.41 2.06 14.35
CA LEU A 305 1.92 0.81 14.92
C LEU A 305 2.34 1.00 16.39
N ASP A 306 1.55 0.47 17.31
CA ASP A 306 1.83 0.36 18.75
C ASP A 306 2.30 -1.07 19.08
N GLY A 307 3.50 -1.40 18.60
CA GLY A 307 4.07 -2.76 18.59
C GLY A 307 5.32 -2.96 19.45
N GLN A 308 5.86 -4.18 19.44
CA GLN A 308 7.26 -4.47 19.76
C GLN A 308 8.15 -4.16 18.54
N LEU A 309 7.80 -4.68 17.36
CA LEU A 309 8.44 -4.34 16.07
C LEU A 309 7.37 -3.77 15.11
N GLY A 310 7.69 -2.73 14.36
CA GLY A 310 6.80 -2.14 13.35
C GLY A 310 6.58 -3.06 12.14
N VAL A 311 7.46 -2.96 11.12
CA VAL A 311 7.36 -3.74 9.88
C VAL A 311 8.60 -4.59 9.67
N SER A 312 8.46 -5.90 9.46
CA SER A 312 9.56 -6.80 9.09
C SER A 312 9.36 -7.33 7.68
N LEU A 313 10.16 -6.84 6.74
CA LEU A 313 10.27 -7.34 5.38
C LEU A 313 11.30 -8.46 5.35
N GLY A 314 10.94 -9.70 5.68
CA GLY A 314 11.94 -10.77 5.65
C GLY A 314 11.51 -12.20 5.97
N THR A 315 12.39 -13.13 5.62
CA THR A 315 12.11 -14.57 5.56
C THR A 315 12.36 -15.29 6.88
N ASN A 316 11.45 -16.20 7.26
CA ASN A 316 11.55 -16.96 8.52
C ASN A 316 12.39 -18.25 8.43
N ALA A 317 12.86 -18.65 7.24
CA ALA A 317 13.56 -19.93 7.05
C ALA A 317 14.72 -19.80 6.05
N ALA A 318 15.89 -20.30 6.45
CA ALA A 318 17.14 -20.23 5.67
C ALA A 318 17.24 -21.27 4.53
N THR A 319 16.22 -22.11 4.32
CA THR A 319 16.32 -23.30 3.44
C THR A 319 15.35 -23.31 2.25
N ALA A 320 14.62 -22.21 2.01
CA ALA A 320 13.59 -22.17 0.98
C ALA A 320 14.04 -21.43 -0.30
N PRO A 321 14.09 -22.08 -1.47
CA PRO A 321 14.78 -21.53 -2.66
C PRO A 321 14.07 -20.36 -3.37
N GLU A 322 12.76 -20.18 -3.22
CA GLU A 322 11.95 -19.27 -4.07
C GLU A 322 11.04 -18.31 -3.28
N ARG A 323 11.56 -17.68 -2.20
CA ARG A 323 10.71 -16.94 -1.24
C ARG A 323 11.23 -15.56 -0.84
N ARG A 324 11.66 -14.75 -1.81
CA ARG A 324 12.00 -13.33 -1.57
C ARG A 324 10.74 -12.49 -1.62
N SER A 325 10.67 -11.46 -0.78
CA SER A 325 9.71 -10.37 -0.94
C SER A 325 10.31 -9.32 -1.87
N MET A 326 9.66 -9.00 -2.98
CA MET A 326 10.17 -8.10 -4.02
C MET A 326 9.21 -6.93 -4.25
N PHE A 327 9.77 -5.73 -4.45
CA PHE A 327 9.03 -4.49 -4.71
C PHE A 327 8.06 -4.12 -3.58
N ASN A 328 8.63 -3.83 -2.41
CA ASN A 328 7.86 -3.35 -1.26
C ASN A 328 7.79 -1.83 -1.26
N THR A 329 6.59 -1.27 -1.11
CA THR A 329 6.38 0.16 -0.80
C THR A 329 5.84 0.27 0.62
N VAL A 330 6.56 0.95 1.51
CA VAL A 330 6.13 1.19 2.89
C VAL A 330 6.06 2.69 3.13
N GLU A 331 4.86 3.24 3.34
CA GLU A 331 4.63 4.70 3.29
C GLU A 331 3.82 5.24 4.46
N ASN A 332 4.15 6.44 4.96
CA ASN A 332 3.36 7.16 5.97
C ASN A 332 3.08 6.30 7.22
N ILE A 333 4.12 5.67 7.78
CA ILE A 333 4.00 4.80 8.96
C ILE A 333 4.35 5.59 10.21
N ILE A 334 3.45 5.64 11.18
CA ILE A 334 3.67 6.21 12.51
C ILE A 334 3.93 5.06 13.48
N MET A 335 5.06 5.08 14.18
CA MET A 335 5.44 4.06 15.15
C MET A 335 5.41 4.66 16.55
N LEU A 336 4.50 4.14 17.37
CA LEU A 336 4.28 4.57 18.75
C LEU A 336 4.87 3.52 19.68
N ALA A 337 5.73 3.94 20.62
CA ALA A 337 6.18 3.06 21.69
C ALA A 337 6.83 1.73 21.23
N THR A 338 7.39 1.67 20.02
CA THR A 338 7.99 0.46 19.42
C THR A 338 9.44 0.23 19.86
N ASN A 339 9.82 -1.02 20.08
CA ASN A 339 11.20 -1.44 20.37
C ASN A 339 12.04 -1.62 19.09
N MET A 340 11.39 -1.83 17.93
CA MET A 340 12.05 -1.93 16.62
C MET A 340 11.19 -1.26 15.56
N GLY A 341 11.81 -0.53 14.63
CA GLY A 341 11.14 0.25 13.59
C GLY A 341 10.78 -0.60 12.36
N ILE A 342 11.63 -0.51 11.33
CA ILE A 342 11.58 -1.38 10.15
C ILE A 342 12.79 -2.30 10.12
N GLU A 343 12.55 -3.53 9.65
CA GLU A 343 13.54 -4.55 9.35
C GLU A 343 13.45 -4.99 7.87
N GLN A 344 14.60 -5.27 7.24
CA GLN A 344 14.72 -5.60 5.82
C GLN A 344 15.65 -6.80 5.60
N ILE A 345 15.18 -8.04 5.83
CA ILE A 345 16.00 -9.27 5.74
C ILE A 345 15.62 -10.09 4.50
N GLY A 346 16.42 -10.01 3.43
CA GLY A 346 16.24 -10.87 2.25
C GLY A 346 15.07 -10.47 1.33
N SER A 347 14.49 -9.28 1.56
CA SER A 347 13.64 -8.57 0.61
C SER A 347 14.44 -8.04 -0.60
N ALA A 348 13.78 -7.41 -1.57
CA ALA A 348 14.45 -6.76 -2.69
C ALA A 348 13.63 -5.56 -3.20
N TYR A 349 14.32 -4.47 -3.54
CA TYR A 349 13.71 -3.25 -4.10
C TYR A 349 12.65 -2.63 -3.17
N ASN A 350 13.09 -2.19 -2.00
CA ASN A 350 12.22 -1.54 -1.02
C ASN A 350 12.24 -0.01 -1.22
N ALA A 351 11.05 0.58 -1.25
CA ALA A 351 10.81 2.02 -1.17
C ALA A 351 10.15 2.34 0.17
N LEU A 352 10.77 3.21 0.96
CA LEU A 352 10.36 3.53 2.33
C LEU A 352 10.15 5.04 2.46
N ASN A 353 8.91 5.51 2.52
CA ASN A 353 8.57 6.93 2.48
C ASN A 353 7.88 7.38 3.77
N ASN A 354 8.30 8.51 4.34
CA ASN A 354 7.63 9.17 5.47
C ASN A 354 7.38 8.25 6.68
N LEU A 355 8.46 7.64 7.19
CA LEU A 355 8.40 6.86 8.42
C LEU A 355 8.58 7.78 9.63
N PHE A 356 7.66 7.79 10.58
CA PHE A 356 7.72 8.60 11.80
C PHE A 356 7.88 7.70 13.02
N ILE A 357 8.96 7.87 13.77
CA ILE A 357 9.20 7.11 15.01
C ILE A 357 9.07 8.04 16.20
N MET A 358 8.16 7.69 17.12
CA MET A 358 7.76 8.55 18.24
C MET A 358 7.76 7.80 19.57
N ASN A 359 8.45 8.39 20.56
CA ASN A 359 8.29 8.10 21.99
C ASN A 359 8.37 6.59 22.37
N PRO A 360 9.51 5.92 22.13
CA PRO A 360 9.71 4.51 22.47
C PRO A 360 9.78 4.27 23.98
N ILE A 361 9.23 3.14 24.45
CA ILE A 361 9.19 2.80 25.88
C ILE A 361 10.54 2.27 26.41
N ALA A 362 11.39 1.70 25.55
CA ALA A 362 12.65 1.06 25.94
C ALA A 362 13.86 1.64 25.19
N ARG A 363 15.01 1.67 25.88
CA ARG A 363 16.32 1.98 25.27
C ARG A 363 16.69 0.85 24.30
N GLY A 364 16.78 1.16 23.01
CA GLY A 364 17.17 0.20 21.96
C GLY A 364 16.22 0.14 20.78
N VAL A 365 15.73 1.27 20.26
CA VAL A 365 14.89 1.30 19.05
C VAL A 365 15.72 0.97 17.81
N PHE A 366 15.72 -0.30 17.41
CA PHE A 366 16.38 -0.71 16.19
C PHE A 366 15.52 -0.33 14.97
N ILE A 367 15.86 0.72 14.23
CA ILE A 367 15.70 0.65 12.77
C ILE A 367 16.78 -0.31 12.30
N GLY A 368 16.44 -1.60 12.26
CA GLY A 368 17.33 -2.68 11.87
C GLY A 368 17.46 -2.75 10.36
N ASP A 369 18.07 -1.73 9.75
CA ASP A 369 18.40 -1.78 8.33
C ASP A 369 19.59 -2.73 8.13
N ARG A 370 19.27 -3.98 7.77
CA ARG A 370 20.25 -4.97 7.32
C ARG A 370 20.58 -4.70 5.86
N MET A 371 21.60 -3.87 5.65
CA MET A 371 22.13 -3.62 4.32
C MET A 371 22.71 -4.92 3.72
N THR A 372 22.68 -5.07 2.40
CA THR A 372 22.43 -6.36 1.72
C THR A 372 23.61 -7.28 1.32
N GLY A 373 23.63 -8.58 1.62
CA GLY A 373 24.57 -9.53 0.96
C GLY A 373 24.16 -9.89 -0.49
N TYR A 374 24.95 -10.58 -1.34
CA TYR A 374 26.31 -11.17 -1.29
C TYR A 374 26.80 -11.41 -2.77
N ASP A 375 28.08 -11.25 -3.16
CA ASP A 375 28.52 -11.39 -4.59
C ASP A 375 29.71 -12.32 -4.88
N ASN A 376 29.56 -13.15 -5.92
CA ASN A 376 30.53 -13.82 -6.81
C ASN A 376 31.89 -14.37 -6.32
N ILE A 377 32.21 -14.33 -5.03
CA ILE A 377 33.24 -15.21 -4.46
C ILE A 377 32.56 -16.54 -4.17
N ILE A 378 32.94 -17.58 -4.92
CA ILE A 378 32.49 -18.96 -4.67
C ILE A 378 33.01 -19.37 -3.29
N ASN A 379 32.14 -19.32 -2.28
CA ASN A 379 32.38 -19.98 -1.02
C ASN A 379 31.62 -21.33 -1.07
N PRO A 380 32.29 -22.49 -0.99
CA PRO A 380 31.65 -23.80 -1.25
C PRO A 380 30.58 -24.24 -0.23
N ALA A 381 30.07 -23.34 0.62
CA ALA A 381 28.92 -23.53 1.51
C ALA A 381 27.63 -22.82 1.02
N ASP A 382 27.66 -22.14 -0.13
CA ASP A 382 26.58 -21.24 -0.61
C ASP A 382 25.33 -21.98 -1.15
N GLY A 383 24.50 -22.49 -0.23
CA GLY A 383 23.16 -23.03 -0.55
C GLY A 383 21.99 -22.37 0.19
N ILE A 384 22.24 -21.37 1.05
CA ILE A 384 21.37 -21.08 2.20
C ILE A 384 20.92 -19.60 2.30
N PHE A 385 21.59 -18.64 1.64
CA PHE A 385 21.28 -17.21 1.84
C PHE A 385 21.06 -16.44 0.53
N ALA A 386 19.87 -15.89 0.36
CA ALA A 386 19.46 -15.15 -0.84
C ALA A 386 19.95 -13.69 -0.82
N PRO A 387 20.42 -13.13 -1.96
CA PRO A 387 20.86 -11.74 -2.02
C PRO A 387 19.68 -10.76 -1.99
N CYS A 388 19.89 -9.67 -1.26
CA CYS A 388 18.95 -8.57 -1.07
C CYS A 388 19.38 -7.40 -1.99
N HIS A 389 18.42 -6.71 -2.62
CA HIS A 389 18.71 -5.63 -3.58
C HIS A 389 18.31 -4.27 -3.00
N GLY A 390 19.24 -3.30 -3.10
CA GLY A 390 19.36 -2.16 -2.18
C GLY A 390 18.19 -1.16 -2.11
N ASN A 391 18.21 -0.39 -1.03
CA ASN A 391 17.18 0.59 -0.66
C ASN A 391 17.40 1.91 -1.41
N ASN A 392 16.40 2.35 -2.18
CA ASN A 392 16.45 3.60 -2.94
C ASN A 392 15.39 4.59 -2.44
N GLY A 393 15.84 5.81 -2.11
CA GLY A 393 14.95 6.95 -1.90
C GLY A 393 14.29 7.05 -0.52
N THR A 394 14.87 6.42 0.51
CA THR A 394 14.23 6.37 1.83
C THR A 394 14.28 7.71 2.57
N ASN A 395 13.15 8.16 3.11
CA ASN A 395 13.04 9.31 4.03
C ASN A 395 12.49 8.86 5.39
N VAL A 396 13.30 8.98 6.44
CA VAL A 396 12.94 8.60 7.83
C VAL A 396 12.93 9.83 8.73
N PHE A 397 11.87 10.00 9.51
CA PHE A 397 11.68 11.04 10.51
C PHE A 397 11.70 10.43 11.92
N ILE A 398 12.58 10.96 12.76
CA ILE A 398 12.92 10.41 14.07
C ILE A 398 12.86 11.53 15.09
N CYS A 399 12.01 11.39 16.12
CA CYS A 399 11.84 12.40 17.15
C CYS A 399 11.89 11.76 18.54
N ASN A 400 12.69 12.34 19.45
CA ASN A 400 12.73 11.97 20.88
C ASN A 400 13.03 10.47 21.11
N LEU A 401 14.21 10.00 20.66
CA LEU A 401 14.67 8.62 20.90
C LEU A 401 15.87 8.57 21.86
N SER A 402 15.79 7.71 22.87
CA SER A 402 16.94 7.41 23.75
C SER A 402 18.06 6.57 23.09
N THR A 403 17.86 6.12 21.85
CA THR A 403 18.82 5.33 21.08
C THR A 403 18.60 5.53 19.59
N GLY A 404 19.68 5.71 18.85
CA GLY A 404 19.64 5.95 17.41
C GLY A 404 19.30 4.78 16.51
N ILE A 405 19.42 5.08 15.22
CA ILE A 405 19.40 4.12 14.12
C ILE A 405 20.55 3.11 14.32
N SER A 406 20.29 1.81 14.18
CA SER A 406 21.32 0.76 14.22
C SER A 406 21.44 0.06 12.87
N LEU A 407 22.39 0.49 12.05
CA LEU A 407 22.64 -0.01 10.70
C LEU A 407 23.58 -1.20 10.75
N GLN A 408 23.17 -2.34 10.20
CA GLN A 408 24.05 -3.50 10.07
C GLN A 408 24.74 -3.49 8.71
N ASN A 409 26.07 -3.33 8.70
CA ASN A 409 26.82 -3.16 7.46
C ASN A 409 27.09 -4.51 6.77
N SER A 410 26.38 -4.81 5.68
CA SER A 410 26.65 -6.00 4.85
C SER A 410 26.39 -5.81 3.35
N ALA A 411 26.32 -4.57 2.85
CA ALA A 411 25.80 -4.17 1.52
C ALA A 411 26.52 -4.68 0.25
N LYS A 412 25.75 -5.00 -0.80
CA LYS A 412 26.18 -5.41 -2.15
C LYS A 412 25.80 -4.39 -3.24
N TYR A 413 24.80 -3.57 -2.95
CA TYR A 413 24.38 -2.48 -3.83
C TYR A 413 24.32 -1.17 -3.06
N ASN A 414 24.64 -0.07 -3.75
CA ASN A 414 24.60 1.27 -3.17
C ASN A 414 23.19 1.55 -2.64
N SER A 415 23.08 1.83 -1.34
CA SER A 415 21.84 2.26 -0.70
C SER A 415 21.88 3.77 -0.48
N LYS A 416 20.76 4.48 -0.70
CA LYS A 416 20.63 5.91 -0.36
C LYS A 416 19.48 6.12 0.61
N ILE A 417 19.80 6.62 1.80
CA ILE A 417 18.84 6.87 2.87
C ILE A 417 19.04 8.28 3.43
N ASN A 418 17.93 9.00 3.61
CA ASN A 418 17.89 10.32 4.25
C ASN A 418 17.17 10.20 5.60
N TYR A 419 17.78 10.71 6.66
CA TYR A 419 17.23 10.74 8.00
C TYR A 419 17.07 12.19 8.49
N PHE A 420 15.95 12.46 9.14
CA PHE A 420 15.63 13.71 9.82
C PHE A 420 15.45 13.38 11.30
N ILE A 421 16.33 13.89 12.17
CA ILE A 421 16.49 13.41 13.54
C ILE A 421 16.43 14.59 14.51
N THR A 422 15.53 14.55 15.48
CA THR A 422 15.45 15.53 16.56
C THR A 422 15.48 14.85 17.92
N GLU A 423 16.25 15.41 18.86
CA GLU A 423 16.29 15.00 20.27
C GLU A 423 16.63 13.51 20.43
N CYS A 424 17.91 13.17 20.25
CA CYS A 424 18.35 11.76 20.23
C CYS A 424 19.74 11.55 20.84
N ASP A 425 19.90 10.58 21.76
CA ASP A 425 21.19 10.32 22.43
C ASP A 425 22.32 9.99 21.44
N ARG A 426 21.97 9.33 20.33
CA ARG A 426 22.86 9.01 19.21
C ARG A 426 22.04 9.04 17.93
N ALA A 427 22.41 9.76 16.88
CA ALA A 427 21.66 9.71 15.62
C ALA A 427 21.84 8.35 14.92
N VAL A 428 23.08 7.92 14.69
CA VAL A 428 23.40 6.69 13.94
C VAL A 428 24.44 5.85 14.65
N GLN A 429 24.23 4.54 14.63
CA GLN A 429 25.20 3.51 14.97
C GLN A 429 25.32 2.53 13.80
N VAL A 430 26.51 2.39 13.21
CA VAL A 430 26.83 1.27 12.32
C VAL A 430 27.44 0.16 13.16
N ILE A 431 26.99 -1.08 12.95
CA ILE A 431 27.49 -2.29 13.63
C ILE A 431 27.93 -3.35 12.60
N PRO A 432 28.84 -4.28 12.98
CA PRO A 432 29.29 -5.35 12.10
C PRO A 432 28.14 -6.26 11.62
N GLY A 433 28.25 -6.71 10.37
CA GLY A 433 27.43 -7.77 9.79
C GLY A 433 27.61 -9.12 10.47
N THR A 434 26.60 -9.99 10.38
CA THR A 434 26.72 -11.39 10.84
C THR A 434 27.66 -12.23 9.95
N ALA A 435 27.98 -11.76 8.75
CA ALA A 435 28.93 -12.38 7.83
C ALA A 435 30.26 -11.61 7.83
N LEU A 436 31.20 -12.08 8.65
CA LEU A 436 32.58 -11.56 8.70
C LEU A 436 33.30 -11.86 7.38
N GLY A 437 33.95 -10.86 6.79
CA GLY A 437 34.77 -11.02 5.57
C GLY A 437 34.20 -10.41 4.29
N ASN A 438 32.94 -9.96 4.28
CA ASN A 438 32.38 -9.24 3.13
C ASN A 438 33.03 -7.85 2.96
N ASN A 439 33.47 -7.53 1.75
CA ASN A 439 33.70 -6.14 1.34
C ASN A 439 32.36 -5.54 0.91
N PRO A 440 31.79 -4.58 1.67
CA PRO A 440 30.52 -3.97 1.29
C PRO A 440 30.66 -3.07 0.05
N THR A 441 29.57 -2.71 -0.62
CA THR A 441 29.51 -1.56 -1.54
C THR A 441 29.20 -0.25 -0.83
N LEU A 442 29.29 0.87 -1.53
CA LEU A 442 29.17 2.21 -0.96
C LEU A 442 27.75 2.51 -0.46
N ASN A 443 27.57 2.56 0.86
CA ASN A 443 26.35 3.10 1.49
C ASN A 443 26.39 4.63 1.46
N ASN A 444 25.31 5.30 1.08
CA ASN A 444 25.19 6.76 1.12
C ASN A 444 24.10 7.17 2.11
N LEU A 445 24.52 7.67 3.26
CA LEU A 445 23.65 7.97 4.38
C LEU A 445 23.64 9.49 4.59
N GLN A 446 22.46 10.11 4.43
CA GLN A 446 22.26 11.56 4.55
C GLN A 446 21.50 11.87 5.85
N PHE A 447 21.93 12.86 6.63
CA PHE A 447 21.35 13.19 7.93
C PHE A 447 21.11 14.69 8.08
N THR A 448 19.92 15.06 8.52
CA THR A 448 19.61 16.37 9.08
C THR A 448 19.28 16.17 10.56
N SER A 449 19.95 16.89 11.47
CA SER A 449 19.85 16.61 12.90
C SER A 449 19.85 17.83 13.82
N GLU A 450 19.05 17.77 14.89
CA GLU A 450 19.01 18.75 15.98
C GLU A 450 19.06 18.04 17.35
N LYS A 451 19.72 18.65 18.35
CA LYS A 451 19.80 18.16 19.74
C LYS A 451 20.24 16.69 19.86
N CYS A 452 21.20 16.26 19.03
CA CYS A 452 21.78 14.92 19.13
C CYS A 452 22.94 14.86 20.14
N GLY A 453 23.01 13.81 20.95
CA GLY A 453 24.11 13.57 21.91
C GLY A 453 25.37 12.95 21.28
N GLN A 454 25.22 12.29 20.14
CA GLN A 454 26.28 11.79 19.26
C GLN A 454 25.69 11.70 17.84
N LEU A 455 26.43 12.09 16.80
CA LEU A 455 25.94 12.05 15.42
C LEU A 455 26.16 10.67 14.78
N ILE A 456 27.40 10.16 14.83
CA ILE A 456 27.77 8.88 14.21
C ILE A 456 28.62 8.06 15.18
N LEU A 457 28.23 6.81 15.41
CA LEU A 457 29.07 5.76 15.97
C LEU A 457 29.27 4.67 14.91
N ASN A 458 30.48 4.52 14.39
CA ASN A 458 30.81 3.53 13.39
C ASN A 458 31.65 2.40 14.00
N ASP A 459 31.04 1.24 14.23
CA ASP A 459 31.73 0.04 14.69
C ASP A 459 31.89 -0.95 13.52
N GLN A 460 33.12 -1.12 13.05
CA GLN A 460 33.52 -2.00 11.93
C GLN A 460 32.81 -1.73 10.59
N GLY A 461 32.11 -0.60 10.45
CA GLY A 461 31.54 -0.16 9.18
C GLY A 461 32.60 0.38 8.22
N ASN A 462 32.55 -0.13 7.00
CA ASN A 462 33.44 0.19 5.89
C ASN A 462 32.62 0.49 4.62
N HIS A 463 33.18 1.26 3.67
CA HIS A 463 32.50 1.80 2.49
C HIS A 463 31.21 2.57 2.80
N ASN A 464 31.28 3.51 3.73
CA ASN A 464 30.15 4.40 4.04
C ASN A 464 30.49 5.85 3.68
N LYS A 465 29.61 6.49 2.92
CA LYS A 465 29.56 7.93 2.74
C LYS A 465 28.49 8.50 3.68
N PHE A 466 28.94 9.17 4.73
CA PHE A 466 28.10 9.93 5.64
C PHE A 466 28.04 11.39 5.17
N GLN A 467 26.84 11.89 4.89
CA GLN A 467 26.60 13.29 4.55
C GLN A 467 25.69 13.92 5.61
N PHE A 468 26.07 15.01 6.25
CA PHE A 468 25.26 15.54 7.37
C PHE A 468 25.16 17.07 7.46
N PHE A 469 24.03 17.49 8.02
CA PHE A 469 23.81 18.80 8.61
C PHE A 469 23.33 18.59 10.05
N ALA A 470 24.07 19.12 11.02
CA ALA A 470 23.71 19.11 12.43
C ALA A 470 23.67 20.55 12.96
N ASP A 471 22.57 20.96 13.60
CA ASP A 471 22.44 22.30 14.21
C ASP A 471 21.92 22.15 15.64
N GLY A 472 22.52 22.82 16.62
CA GLY A 472 22.11 22.75 18.02
C GLY A 472 22.29 21.37 18.69
N SER A 473 23.24 20.55 18.23
CA SER A 473 23.52 19.22 18.83
C SER A 473 24.43 19.30 20.06
N ALA A 474 23.99 18.71 21.17
CA ALA A 474 24.68 18.78 22.46
C ALA A 474 25.59 17.55 22.69
N PHE A 475 26.68 17.44 21.94
CA PHE A 475 27.56 16.27 22.05
C PHE A 475 28.22 16.18 23.43
N THR A 476 28.10 15.02 24.09
CA THR A 476 28.63 14.79 25.46
C THR A 476 30.11 14.40 25.43
N ASP A 477 30.50 13.52 24.50
CA ASP A 477 31.90 13.23 24.21
C ASP A 477 32.28 13.28 22.73
N GLN A 478 32.23 12.15 22.02
CA GLN A 478 32.51 12.09 20.59
C GLN A 478 31.22 12.34 19.80
N GLY A 479 31.18 13.42 19.02
CA GLY A 479 30.10 13.65 18.05
C GLY A 479 30.18 12.65 16.89
N ILE A 480 31.38 12.30 16.45
CA ILE A 480 31.64 11.27 15.44
C ILE A 480 32.69 10.31 16.01
N GLN A 481 32.48 9.00 15.92
CA GLN A 481 33.37 8.02 16.51
C GLN A 481 33.47 6.74 15.68
N GLU A 482 34.68 6.30 15.37
CA GLU A 482 35.00 4.94 14.92
C GLU A 482 35.50 4.12 16.13
N VAL A 483 34.90 2.96 16.41
CA VAL A 483 35.19 2.15 17.61
C VAL A 483 36.21 1.05 17.32
N ALA A 484 35.84 0.03 16.55
CA ALA A 484 36.78 -0.93 15.99
C ALA A 484 36.89 -0.72 14.47
N GLY A 485 38.12 -0.67 13.96
CA GLY A 485 38.38 -0.54 12.53
C GLY A 485 38.31 -1.90 11.83
N TYR A 486 37.64 -1.95 10.68
CA TYR A 486 37.65 -3.13 9.82
C TYR A 486 38.99 -3.23 9.07
N THR A 487 39.71 -4.33 9.20
CA THR A 487 41.11 -4.50 8.69
C THR A 487 41.21 -4.73 7.17
N GLY A 488 40.38 -4.06 6.37
CA GLY A 488 40.21 -4.29 4.91
C GLY A 488 40.36 -3.04 4.03
N LYS A 489 40.51 -3.24 2.71
CA LYS A 489 40.89 -2.21 1.71
C LYS A 489 39.83 -1.12 1.40
N GLY A 490 38.98 -0.76 2.35
CA GLY A 490 37.88 0.19 2.12
C GLY A 490 38.07 1.56 2.77
N PHE A 491 37.17 2.47 2.43
CA PHE A 491 37.23 3.90 2.74
C PHE A 491 35.88 4.37 3.28
N ASN A 492 35.85 5.09 4.41
CA ASN A 492 34.67 5.87 4.79
C ASN A 492 34.86 7.35 4.36
N SER A 493 33.76 8.07 4.16
CA SER A 493 33.76 9.49 3.81
C SER A 493 32.79 10.24 4.71
N TYR A 494 33.26 11.32 5.36
CA TYR A 494 32.52 12.10 6.34
C TYR A 494 32.42 13.56 5.87
N GLN A 495 31.29 13.95 5.30
CA GLN A 495 31.10 15.26 4.66
C GLN A 495 29.91 15.99 5.31
N GLY A 496 30.11 17.18 5.87
CA GLY A 496 28.99 17.87 6.49
C GLY A 496 29.30 19.10 7.31
N VAL A 497 28.22 19.71 7.80
CA VAL A 497 28.24 20.92 8.61
C VAL A 497 27.72 20.60 10.00
N ILE A 498 28.42 21.07 11.03
CA ILE A 498 28.01 21.05 12.44
C ILE A 498 27.95 22.49 12.92
N LYS A 499 26.77 22.94 13.36
CA LYS A 499 26.52 24.29 13.85
C LYS A 499 26.10 24.24 15.32
N ASN A 500 26.52 25.25 16.08
CA ASN A 500 25.99 25.54 17.42
C ASN A 500 26.03 24.31 18.36
N SER A 501 27.12 23.54 18.30
CA SER A 501 27.28 22.33 19.11
C SER A 501 27.96 22.63 20.44
N ALA A 502 27.60 21.90 21.51
CA ALA A 502 28.16 22.10 22.85
C ALA A 502 29.60 21.57 23.02
N LYS A 503 30.08 20.80 22.05
CA LYS A 503 31.41 20.18 21.89
C LYS A 503 31.46 19.61 20.48
N THR A 504 32.62 19.53 19.83
CA THR A 504 32.78 18.69 18.62
C THR A 504 34.07 17.88 18.67
N ALA A 505 33.93 16.56 18.82
CA ALA A 505 35.03 15.62 18.68
C ALA A 505 34.68 14.52 17.67
N ALA A 506 35.65 14.22 16.82
CA ALA A 506 35.62 13.25 15.75
C ALA A 506 36.80 12.27 15.91
N GLN A 507 36.54 11.11 16.52
CA GLN A 507 37.53 10.04 16.61
C GLN A 507 37.42 9.15 15.38
N PHE A 508 38.36 9.28 14.45
CA PHE A 508 38.56 8.30 13.37
C PHE A 508 39.66 7.33 13.79
N ARG A 509 39.56 6.07 13.41
CA ARG A 509 40.59 5.05 13.67
C ARG A 509 41.14 4.45 12.39
N TYR A 510 40.42 4.60 11.26
CA TYR A 510 40.78 3.94 10.02
C TYR A 510 41.59 4.79 9.03
N SER A 511 42.43 4.10 8.27
CA SER A 511 43.22 4.67 7.18
C SER A 511 42.38 4.94 5.94
N HIS A 512 42.74 5.99 5.23
CA HIS A 512 42.12 6.45 3.99
C HIS A 512 40.72 7.08 4.11
N ASN A 513 40.24 7.37 5.33
CA ASN A 513 39.02 8.15 5.49
C ASN A 513 39.16 9.54 4.85
N THR A 514 38.16 9.93 4.07
CA THR A 514 38.06 11.29 3.52
C THR A 514 37.10 12.13 4.34
N TYR A 515 37.40 13.40 4.54
CA TYR A 515 36.53 14.28 5.31
C TYR A 515 36.43 15.68 4.72
N GLY A 516 35.25 16.28 4.87
CA GLY A 516 34.95 17.67 4.51
C GLY A 516 34.05 18.21 5.60
N LEU A 517 34.65 18.64 6.71
CA LEU A 517 33.96 19.03 7.93
C LEU A 517 33.95 20.55 8.05
N GLN A 518 32.78 21.14 8.16
CA GLN A 518 32.63 22.52 8.59
C GLN A 518 32.01 22.53 10.00
N VAL A 519 32.67 23.17 10.96
CA VAL A 519 32.14 23.40 12.30
C VAL A 519 32.02 24.89 12.55
N SER A 520 30.87 25.35 13.04
CA SER A 520 30.72 26.77 13.39
C SER A 520 29.98 27.01 14.69
N LYS A 521 30.40 28.05 15.41
CA LYS A 521 29.81 28.47 16.69
C LYS A 521 29.75 27.37 17.75
N ALA A 522 30.72 26.45 17.72
CA ALA A 522 30.81 25.38 18.71
C ALA A 522 31.33 25.92 20.04
N VAL A 523 30.69 25.53 21.14
CA VAL A 523 31.17 25.77 22.50
C VAL A 523 32.19 24.68 22.85
N GLY A 524 33.30 25.04 23.50
CA GLY A 524 34.36 24.09 23.86
C GLY A 524 35.34 23.79 22.71
N ASN A 525 35.74 22.53 22.56
CA ASN A 525 36.69 22.12 21.51
C ASN A 525 35.98 22.17 20.15
N GLY A 526 36.36 23.14 19.32
CA GLY A 526 35.70 23.45 18.04
C GLY A 526 35.75 22.30 17.04
N ALA A 527 36.90 21.64 16.87
CA ALA A 527 36.99 20.32 16.25
C ALA A 527 38.19 19.53 16.80
N ASN A 528 37.96 18.44 17.50
CA ASN A 528 39.02 17.48 17.86
C ASN A 528 39.01 16.29 16.90
N VAL A 529 40.01 16.17 16.03
CA VAL A 529 40.16 15.06 15.09
C VAL A 529 41.31 14.17 15.54
N ASN A 530 41.00 12.91 15.80
CA ASN A 530 41.99 11.87 16.14
C ASN A 530 41.97 10.81 15.04
N GLY A 531 43.11 10.23 14.62
CA GLY A 531 43.12 9.14 13.63
C GLY A 531 44.38 9.00 12.77
N SER A 532 44.39 8.15 11.73
CA SER A 532 45.58 7.94 10.90
C SER A 532 45.27 7.65 9.43
N TYR A 533 45.96 8.35 8.52
CA TYR A 533 46.12 8.19 7.07
C TYR A 533 44.96 8.56 6.15
N GLY A 534 44.25 9.65 6.44
CA GLY A 534 43.29 10.30 5.52
C GLY A 534 43.72 11.71 5.09
N GLY A 535 43.16 12.19 3.97
CA GLY A 535 43.22 13.59 3.53
C GLY A 535 41.82 14.21 3.48
N GLY A 536 41.72 15.54 3.47
CA GLY A 536 40.44 16.22 3.52
C GLY A 536 40.53 17.68 3.94
N SER A 537 39.37 18.30 4.22
CA SER A 537 39.27 19.67 4.72
C SER A 537 38.52 19.75 6.05
N ILE A 538 39.01 20.62 6.93
CA ILE A 538 38.38 21.03 8.19
C ILE A 538 38.29 22.55 8.16
N ILE A 539 37.08 23.09 8.30
CA ILE A 539 36.82 24.52 8.43
C ILE A 539 36.17 24.73 9.79
N VAL A 540 36.79 25.53 10.66
CA VAL A 540 36.23 25.91 11.96
C VAL A 540 36.13 27.43 12.05
N ASP A 541 34.96 27.91 12.45
CA ASP A 541 34.63 29.34 12.47
C ASP A 541 33.84 29.72 13.74
N GLY A 542 34.27 30.79 14.42
CA GLY A 542 33.62 31.31 15.63
C GLY A 542 33.51 30.34 16.81
N ALA A 543 34.45 29.40 16.97
CA ALA A 543 34.41 28.37 18.01
C ALA A 543 35.07 28.82 19.34
N THR A 544 34.40 28.58 20.47
CA THR A 544 34.80 29.10 21.78
C THR A 544 35.53 28.07 22.64
N GLY A 545 36.83 27.90 22.40
CA GLY A 545 37.73 27.03 23.17
C GLY A 545 39.00 26.68 22.41
N THR A 546 39.47 25.44 22.50
CA THR A 546 40.73 24.92 21.91
C THR A 546 40.75 24.87 20.37
N GLY A 547 39.85 25.59 19.69
CA GLY A 547 39.78 25.75 18.23
C GLY A 547 39.77 24.43 17.47
N VAL A 548 40.95 23.96 17.06
CA VAL A 548 41.15 22.67 16.41
C VAL A 548 42.23 21.86 17.13
N ALA A 549 42.00 20.56 17.36
CA ALA A 549 43.00 19.63 17.86
C ALA A 549 43.18 18.46 16.89
N LEU A 550 44.42 18.11 16.56
CA LEU A 550 44.80 17.08 15.59
C LEU A 550 45.80 16.09 16.22
N ALA A 551 45.32 14.90 16.60
CA ALA A 551 46.18 13.82 17.11
C ALA A 551 46.17 12.63 16.16
N GLY A 552 47.16 12.56 15.27
CA GLY A 552 47.12 11.57 14.21
C GLY A 552 48.27 11.56 13.20
N ASN A 553 48.04 10.82 12.12
CA ASN A 553 48.85 10.84 10.91
C ASN A 553 47.96 11.28 9.75
N TYR A 554 48.31 12.32 9.00
CA TYR A 554 47.49 12.96 7.97
C TYR A 554 48.35 13.24 6.74
N ASN A 555 47.80 13.00 5.56
CA ASN A 555 48.46 13.33 4.30
C ASN A 555 47.62 14.36 3.56
N ASN A 556 48.18 15.57 3.40
CA ASN A 556 47.55 16.70 2.72
C ASN A 556 46.19 17.12 3.32
N LEU A 557 46.14 17.26 4.64
CA LEU A 557 45.00 17.82 5.37
C LEU A 557 44.95 19.35 5.20
N GLN A 558 43.80 19.92 4.84
CA GLN A 558 43.56 21.36 4.85
C GLN A 558 42.80 21.78 6.11
N VAL A 559 43.32 22.73 6.87
CA VAL A 559 42.67 23.31 8.06
C VAL A 559 42.49 24.81 7.86
N VAL A 560 41.25 25.29 7.96
CA VAL A 560 40.92 26.71 8.07
C VAL A 560 40.31 26.92 9.46
N ALA A 561 40.90 27.77 10.28
CA ALA A 561 40.48 28.03 11.66
C ALA A 561 40.43 29.55 11.92
N THR A 562 39.31 30.15 11.54
CA THR A 562 39.02 31.59 11.73
C THR A 562 38.31 31.80 13.07
N GLU A 563 38.51 32.97 13.68
CA GLU A 563 37.81 33.38 14.92
C GLU A 563 37.89 32.39 16.11
N CYS A 564 38.88 31.48 16.12
CA CYS A 564 39.02 30.42 17.12
C CYS A 564 39.76 30.91 18.38
N LEU A 565 39.12 30.82 19.55
CA LEU A 565 39.56 31.50 20.78
C LEU A 565 40.92 31.09 21.36
N MET A 566 41.39 29.83 21.20
CA MET A 566 42.70 29.40 21.74
C MET A 566 43.69 28.81 20.71
N GLY A 567 43.29 28.61 19.45
CA GLY A 567 44.20 28.20 18.36
C GLY A 567 44.05 26.74 17.87
N LEU A 568 45.13 26.21 17.28
CA LEU A 568 45.24 24.88 16.66
C LEU A 568 46.36 24.07 17.32
N SER A 569 46.07 22.86 17.82
CA SER A 569 47.09 21.93 18.34
C SER A 569 47.29 20.72 17.41
N ILE A 570 48.55 20.35 17.19
CA ILE A 570 48.96 19.19 16.38
C ILE A 570 49.94 18.36 17.22
N SER A 571 49.48 17.21 17.72
CA SER A 571 50.31 16.25 18.48
C SER A 571 50.67 15.01 17.68
N GLY A 572 50.26 14.96 16.42
CA GLY A 572 50.54 13.87 15.49
C GLY A 572 51.96 13.85 14.95
N MET A 573 52.37 12.74 14.35
CA MET A 573 53.69 12.58 13.72
C MET A 573 53.60 12.50 12.19
N ARG A 574 54.69 12.88 11.50
CA ARG A 574 54.87 12.72 10.04
C ARG A 574 53.69 13.25 9.18
N ASN A 575 52.98 14.26 9.67
CA ASN A 575 51.83 14.84 8.98
C ASN A 575 52.24 15.74 7.83
N ILE A 576 51.36 15.92 6.84
CA ILE A 576 51.40 17.03 5.88
C ILE A 576 50.10 17.81 6.04
N ILE A 577 50.20 19.05 6.55
CA ILE A 577 49.06 19.89 6.93
C ILE A 577 49.19 21.27 6.29
N ASN A 578 48.19 21.66 5.51
CA ASN A 578 48.01 23.01 5.00
C ASN A 578 47.10 23.78 5.95
N ILE A 579 47.55 24.89 6.52
CA ILE A 579 46.84 25.64 7.55
C ILE A 579 46.60 27.10 7.13
N GLN A 580 45.43 27.60 7.50
CA GLN A 580 45.10 29.02 7.55
C GLN A 580 44.37 29.26 8.86
N THR A 581 45.04 29.90 9.82
CA THR A 581 44.48 30.16 11.16
C THR A 581 44.82 31.57 11.59
N ASP A 582 43.88 32.24 12.26
CA ASP A 582 44.13 33.54 12.90
C ASP A 582 44.69 33.38 14.32
N GLY A 583 44.46 32.21 14.93
CA GLY A 583 44.88 31.90 16.30
C GLY A 583 46.32 31.37 16.42
N ASN A 584 46.69 31.02 17.65
CA ASN A 584 47.97 30.36 17.95
C ASN A 584 48.03 28.94 17.35
N VAL A 585 49.22 28.39 17.22
CA VAL A 585 49.47 27.00 16.82
C VAL A 585 50.46 26.35 17.78
N THR A 586 50.18 25.12 18.21
CA THR A 586 51.09 24.30 19.02
C THR A 586 51.39 22.99 18.31
N ILE A 587 52.66 22.72 18.03
CA ILE A 587 53.15 21.47 17.45
C ILE A 587 53.88 20.69 18.54
N SER A 588 53.32 19.56 18.95
CA SER A 588 53.86 18.67 19.98
C SER A 588 54.03 17.22 19.49
N GLY A 589 54.21 17.05 18.18
CA GLY A 589 54.57 15.79 17.54
C GLY A 589 55.68 16.00 16.50
N SER A 590 56.37 14.93 16.15
CA SER A 590 57.63 15.00 15.38
C SER A 590 57.48 14.68 13.88
N GLY A 591 58.35 15.27 13.05
CA GLY A 591 58.47 14.97 11.62
C GLY A 591 57.38 15.58 10.72
N ASN A 592 56.59 16.55 11.21
CA ASN A 592 55.47 17.13 10.47
C ASN A 592 55.93 18.17 9.44
N THR A 593 55.24 18.27 8.31
CA THR A 593 55.35 19.39 7.37
C THR A 593 54.11 20.26 7.47
N ILE A 594 54.30 21.50 7.92
CA ILE A 594 53.26 22.51 8.11
C ILE A 594 53.41 23.59 7.04
N ILE A 595 52.33 23.84 6.30
CA ILE A 595 52.30 24.72 5.12
C ILE A 595 51.21 25.78 5.31
N GLY A 596 51.47 27.06 5.05
CA GLY A 596 50.44 28.10 4.99
C GLY A 596 50.63 29.24 5.98
N ARG A 597 49.54 29.79 6.54
CA ARG A 597 49.55 31.02 7.34
C ARG A 597 49.07 30.82 8.76
N ILE A 598 49.87 31.30 9.71
CA ILE A 598 49.57 31.39 11.13
C ILE A 598 49.47 32.87 11.52
N GLY A 599 48.29 33.32 11.95
CA GLY A 599 48.03 34.68 12.44
C GLY A 599 48.54 34.91 13.86
N GLY A 600 48.46 33.90 14.72
CA GLY A 600 48.96 33.96 16.10
C GLY A 600 50.42 33.49 16.24
N ASN A 601 50.77 33.08 17.46
CA ASN A 601 52.08 32.53 17.79
C ASN A 601 52.18 31.05 17.41
N LEU A 602 53.38 30.57 17.08
CA LEU A 602 53.69 29.15 16.84
C LEU A 602 54.57 28.62 17.99
N THR A 603 54.15 27.57 18.67
CA THR A 603 54.96 26.86 19.68
C THR A 603 55.32 25.48 19.16
N VAL A 604 56.60 25.10 19.22
CA VAL A 604 57.10 23.79 18.76
C VAL A 604 57.87 23.13 19.89
N THR A 605 57.38 21.96 20.33
CA THR A 605 57.95 21.21 21.46
C THR A 605 58.59 19.87 21.07
N ASP A 606 58.50 19.49 19.80
CA ASP A 606 58.94 18.20 19.26
C ASP A 606 59.85 18.39 18.03
N ASN A 607 60.42 17.30 17.49
CA ASN A 607 61.58 17.33 16.59
C ASN A 607 61.24 17.17 15.09
N ASP A 608 62.23 17.47 14.23
CA ASP A 608 62.22 17.17 12.78
C ASP A 608 61.05 17.75 11.96
N ASN A 609 60.35 18.76 12.49
CA ASN A 609 59.24 19.45 11.84
C ASN A 609 59.73 20.48 10.80
N LYS A 610 59.04 20.57 9.66
CA LYS A 610 59.32 21.51 8.56
C LYS A 610 58.19 22.53 8.44
N PHE A 611 58.54 23.80 8.31
CA PHE A 611 57.59 24.92 8.21
C PHE A 611 57.74 25.67 6.88
N ILE A 612 56.62 25.95 6.21
CA ILE A 612 56.56 26.64 4.92
C ILE A 612 55.41 27.66 4.96
N GLY A 613 55.66 28.93 4.60
CA GLY A 613 54.61 29.96 4.54
C GLY A 613 54.88 31.17 5.44
N GLU A 614 53.94 31.54 6.32
CA GLU A 614 54.02 32.78 7.11
C GLU A 614 53.54 32.57 8.56
N VAL A 615 54.26 33.15 9.52
CA VAL A 615 53.84 33.30 10.93
C VAL A 615 53.87 34.78 11.28
N ALA A 616 52.73 35.34 11.65
CA ALA A 616 52.61 36.75 12.02
C ALA A 616 52.96 37.01 13.49
N GLY A 617 52.70 36.04 14.38
CA GLY A 617 53.13 36.09 15.78
C GLY A 617 54.58 35.62 16.00
N THR A 618 54.90 35.32 17.26
CA THR A 618 56.21 34.82 17.69
C THR A 618 56.31 33.31 17.51
N VAL A 619 57.52 32.80 17.23
CA VAL A 619 57.79 31.36 17.20
C VAL A 619 58.61 30.97 18.43
N THR A 620 58.09 30.03 19.22
CA THR A 620 58.72 29.50 20.44
C THR A 620 59.19 28.07 20.18
N ARG A 621 60.48 27.79 20.43
CA ARG A 621 61.08 26.44 20.39
C ARG A 621 61.40 26.01 21.82
N THR A 622 61.02 24.80 22.24
CA THR A 622 61.39 24.26 23.57
C THR A 622 62.22 22.99 23.43
N ASN A 623 63.54 23.10 23.57
CA ASN A 623 64.51 21.97 23.58
C ASN A 623 64.40 20.99 22.38
N THR A 624 64.09 21.50 21.18
CA THR A 624 63.87 20.69 19.98
C THR A 624 65.07 20.63 19.04
N THR A 625 65.33 19.49 18.40
CA THR A 625 66.32 19.30 17.32
C THR A 625 65.67 19.09 15.95
N GLY A 626 66.42 19.31 14.88
CA GLY A 626 66.02 18.98 13.49
C GLY A 626 64.91 19.81 12.85
N ASN A 627 64.19 20.64 13.62
CA ASN A 627 63.14 21.51 13.09
C ASN A 627 63.69 22.54 12.08
N ASN A 628 63.11 22.58 10.88
CA ASN A 628 63.49 23.45 9.76
C ASN A 628 62.44 24.55 9.54
N PHE A 629 62.86 25.80 9.71
CA PHE A 629 62.01 27.00 9.57
C PHE A 629 62.30 27.83 8.31
N THR A 630 63.26 27.43 7.45
CA THR A 630 63.65 28.18 6.23
C THR A 630 62.53 28.48 5.25
N GLY A 631 61.47 27.66 5.23
CA GLY A 631 60.31 27.88 4.38
C GLY A 631 59.38 29.00 4.86
N LEU A 632 59.60 29.56 6.07
CA LEU A 632 58.84 30.68 6.57
C LEU A 632 59.37 32.02 6.04
N LYS A 633 58.44 32.88 5.62
CA LYS A 633 58.70 34.26 5.22
C LYS A 633 59.39 35.03 6.36
N GLY A 634 60.58 35.58 6.07
CA GLY A 634 61.40 36.30 7.05
C GLY A 634 62.30 35.42 7.94
N TRP A 635 62.32 34.10 7.72
CA TRP A 635 63.23 33.18 8.39
C TRP A 635 64.43 32.83 7.51
N SER A 636 65.54 32.48 8.16
CA SER A 636 66.79 32.15 7.48
C SER A 636 67.64 31.25 8.37
N ASP A 637 68.13 30.13 7.81
CA ASP A 637 69.13 29.26 8.46
C ASP A 637 70.56 29.82 8.32
N THR A 638 70.72 31.06 7.83
CA THR A 638 72.04 31.68 7.67
C THR A 638 72.66 31.95 9.03
N VAL A 639 73.61 31.10 9.43
CA VAL A 639 74.44 31.29 10.62
C VAL A 639 75.33 32.51 10.45
N TYR A 640 74.87 33.65 10.97
CA TYR A 640 75.66 34.88 11.04
C TYR A 640 76.67 34.82 12.18
N GLN A 641 77.85 34.23 11.92
CA GLN A 641 79.02 34.48 12.77
C GLN A 641 79.45 35.94 12.58
N SER A 642 79.15 36.80 13.56
CA SER A 642 79.68 38.17 13.53
C SER A 642 81.19 38.14 13.77
N ALA A 643 81.97 38.75 12.90
CA ALA A 643 83.43 38.82 13.05
C ALA A 643 83.90 39.68 14.26
N ALA A 644 83.00 40.46 14.88
CA ALA A 644 83.29 41.24 16.07
C ALA A 644 82.02 41.49 16.91
N LEU A 645 81.84 40.71 17.99
CA LEU A 645 80.91 41.07 19.07
C LEU A 645 81.59 42.08 20.00
N THR A 646 81.16 43.34 19.96
CA THR A 646 81.61 44.35 20.92
C THR A 646 80.66 44.37 22.12
N THR A 647 81.24 44.50 23.33
CA THR A 647 80.49 44.68 24.57
C THR A 647 80.53 46.16 24.96
N ASP A 648 79.38 46.78 25.19
CA ASP A 648 79.34 48.16 25.70
C ASP A 648 79.67 48.22 27.21
N ALA A 649 79.84 49.43 27.74
CA ALA A 649 80.15 49.65 29.16
C ALA A 649 79.02 49.22 30.12
N SER A 650 77.84 48.85 29.61
CA SER A 650 76.70 48.30 30.36
C SER A 650 76.57 46.78 30.22
N GLY A 651 77.55 46.10 29.60
CA GLY A 651 77.53 44.66 29.39
C GLY A 651 76.68 44.17 28.21
N ARG A 652 76.15 45.08 27.38
CA ARG A 652 75.34 44.72 26.21
C ARG A 652 76.21 44.29 25.04
N VAL A 653 75.76 43.32 24.28
CA VAL A 653 76.44 42.77 23.11
C VAL A 653 75.82 43.37 21.84
N VAL A 654 76.63 44.07 21.05
CA VAL A 654 76.18 44.64 19.76
C VAL A 654 76.24 43.56 18.69
N VAL A 655 75.14 43.38 17.95
CA VAL A 655 75.06 42.40 16.85
C VAL A 655 74.61 43.09 15.57
N VAL A 656 75.55 43.31 14.66
CA VAL A 656 75.24 43.85 13.32
C VAL A 656 74.69 42.70 12.47
N VAL A 657 73.38 42.66 12.31
CA VAL A 657 72.68 41.70 11.44
C VAL A 657 72.67 42.25 10.01
N PRO A 658 73.26 41.57 9.03
CA PRO A 658 73.21 42.02 7.63
C PRO A 658 71.76 42.14 7.14
N LYS A 659 71.51 43.14 6.29
CA LYS A 659 70.17 43.41 5.73
C LYS A 659 69.61 42.15 5.04
N HIS A 660 68.60 41.53 5.66
CA HIS A 660 67.85 40.45 5.03
C HIS A 660 67.02 41.00 3.85
N ALA A 661 66.82 40.21 2.79
CA ALA A 661 66.12 40.66 1.59
C ALA A 661 64.67 41.13 1.87
N SER A 662 64.05 40.63 2.94
CA SER A 662 62.70 41.00 3.39
C SER A 662 62.65 41.96 4.59
N SER A 663 63.78 42.56 5.00
CA SER A 663 63.85 43.40 6.21
C SER A 663 64.58 44.74 5.96
N GLN A 664 64.14 45.78 6.67
CA GLN A 664 64.82 47.08 6.72
C GLN A 664 65.77 47.22 7.92
N ILE A 665 65.86 46.22 8.80
CA ILE A 665 66.74 46.24 9.98
C ILE A 665 68.21 46.14 9.53
N ARG A 666 69.04 47.10 9.96
CA ARG A 666 70.48 47.19 9.64
C ARG A 666 71.41 46.85 10.82
N SER A 667 70.92 46.96 12.06
CA SER A 667 71.66 46.69 13.31
C SER A 667 70.69 46.33 14.44
N ALA A 668 71.07 45.43 15.34
CA ALA A 668 70.30 45.06 16.53
C ALA A 668 71.18 45.04 17.79
N TYR A 669 70.64 45.48 18.93
CA TYR A 669 71.37 45.54 20.21
C TYR A 669 70.76 44.55 21.20
N ALA A 670 71.59 43.65 21.72
CA ALA A 670 71.18 42.54 22.58
C ALA A 670 71.83 42.64 23.97
N THR A 671 71.11 42.30 25.04
CA THR A 671 71.74 42.08 26.35
C THR A 671 71.75 40.58 26.63
N ILE A 672 72.92 39.95 26.54
CA ILE A 672 73.05 38.48 26.56
C ILE A 672 73.60 38.04 27.93
N PRO A 673 73.07 36.97 28.55
CA PRO A 673 73.61 36.42 29.80
C PRO A 673 75.11 36.09 29.73
N SER A 674 75.84 36.39 30.82
CA SER A 674 77.30 36.29 30.92
C SER A 674 77.87 34.87 30.85
N ASN A 675 77.01 33.84 30.97
CA ASN A 675 77.35 32.43 30.88
C ASN A 675 77.23 31.84 29.46
N THR A 676 76.88 32.64 28.45
CA THR A 676 76.79 32.21 27.05
C THR A 676 78.14 32.34 26.33
N SER A 677 78.41 31.50 25.33
CA SER A 677 79.62 31.64 24.53
C SER A 677 79.46 32.71 23.44
N ARG A 678 80.44 33.63 23.37
CA ARG A 678 80.48 34.70 22.36
C ARG A 678 80.62 34.19 20.91
N GLN A 679 80.83 32.89 20.70
CA GLN A 679 81.01 32.28 19.37
C GLN A 679 79.77 31.50 18.89
N GLY A 680 78.75 31.33 19.74
CA GLY A 680 77.57 30.52 19.43
C GLY A 680 76.40 31.23 18.76
N LEU A 681 76.40 32.57 18.68
CA LEU A 681 75.21 33.34 18.33
C LEU A 681 74.67 33.02 16.91
N ARG A 682 73.40 32.57 16.80
CA ARG A 682 72.74 32.32 15.51
C ARG A 682 71.47 33.16 15.40
N VAL A 683 71.35 34.03 14.40
CA VAL A 683 70.05 34.61 14.03
C VAL A 683 69.19 33.48 13.48
N VAL A 684 67.96 33.33 13.97
CA VAL A 684 67.01 32.33 13.45
C VAL A 684 65.79 32.96 12.79
N SER A 685 65.41 34.20 13.14
CA SER A 685 64.25 34.88 12.55
C SER A 685 64.37 36.40 12.56
N ILE A 686 63.78 37.04 11.54
CA ILE A 686 63.51 38.47 11.51
C ILE A 686 62.06 38.69 11.06
N SER A 687 61.16 38.98 12.00
CA SER A 687 59.72 39.16 11.74
C SER A 687 59.13 40.36 12.50
N GLY A 688 58.36 41.21 11.81
CA GLY A 688 57.56 42.27 12.43
C GLY A 688 58.30 43.35 13.24
N GLY A 689 59.63 43.44 13.13
CA GLY A 689 60.47 44.31 13.96
C GLY A 689 61.28 43.56 15.04
N ASN A 690 60.98 42.28 15.27
CA ASN A 690 61.70 41.41 16.20
C ASN A 690 62.80 40.62 15.48
N VAL A 691 63.95 40.45 16.15
CA VAL A 691 65.05 39.56 15.72
C VAL A 691 65.23 38.51 16.80
N MET A 692 65.22 37.22 16.43
CA MET A 692 65.43 36.12 17.36
C MET A 692 66.80 35.48 17.17
N PHE A 693 67.42 35.10 18.28
CA PHE A 693 68.72 34.44 18.32
C PHE A 693 68.67 33.14 19.11
N GLU A 694 69.40 32.12 18.65
CA GLU A 694 69.80 30.97 19.46
C GLU A 694 71.15 31.24 20.14
N LEU A 695 71.23 30.83 21.40
CA LEU A 695 72.38 31.01 22.29
C LEU A 695 72.92 29.63 22.69
N TYR A 696 74.24 29.47 22.65
CA TYR A 696 74.92 28.25 23.07
C TYR A 696 75.90 28.56 24.20
N ASP A 697 76.17 27.57 25.05
CA ASP A 697 77.18 27.65 26.09
C ASP A 697 78.60 27.43 25.50
N GLN A 698 79.60 27.31 26.36
CA GLN A 698 80.99 27.06 25.96
C GLN A 698 81.27 25.61 25.53
N ALA A 699 80.35 24.67 25.82
CA ALA A 699 80.41 23.28 25.37
C ALA A 699 79.66 23.07 24.03
N GLY A 700 78.96 24.09 23.52
CA GLY A 700 78.15 24.01 22.31
C GLY A 700 76.75 23.45 22.54
N ALA A 701 76.30 23.33 23.79
CA ALA A 701 74.90 23.00 24.11
C ALA A 701 74.03 24.25 24.05
N ALA A 702 72.76 24.10 23.63
CA ALA A 702 71.81 25.21 23.59
C ALA A 702 71.46 25.66 25.02
N VAL A 703 71.51 26.97 25.27
CA VAL A 703 71.15 27.56 26.56
C VAL A 703 69.64 27.80 26.60
N ALA A 704 68.98 27.43 27.69
CA ALA A 704 67.56 27.68 27.90
C ALA A 704 67.24 29.18 27.69
N SER A 705 66.33 29.47 26.76
CA SER A 705 66.05 30.81 26.28
C SER A 705 65.39 31.68 27.36
N THR A 706 66.20 32.47 28.05
CA THR A 706 65.69 33.66 28.74
C THR A 706 65.31 34.68 27.66
N ALA A 707 64.15 35.34 27.78
CA ALA A 707 63.74 36.35 26.81
C ALA A 707 64.76 37.51 26.79
N VAL A 708 65.53 37.60 25.70
CA VAL A 708 66.48 38.71 25.50
C VAL A 708 65.69 39.95 25.11
N THR A 709 65.73 40.98 25.94
CA THR A 709 65.12 42.28 25.62
C THR A 709 66.03 43.03 24.64
N PHE A 710 65.54 43.27 23.43
CA PHE A 710 66.25 44.03 22.41
C PHE A 710 65.74 45.47 22.35
N ASN A 711 66.66 46.43 22.31
CA ASN A 711 66.37 47.76 21.80
C ASN A 711 66.87 47.82 20.36
N TYR A 712 65.99 48.07 19.39
CA TYR A 712 66.38 48.30 18.01
C TYR A 712 66.42 49.82 17.73
N THR A 713 67.40 50.25 16.95
CA THR A 713 67.46 51.64 16.47
C THR A 713 67.20 51.62 14.97
N TYR A 714 66.09 52.21 14.55
CA TYR A 714 65.74 52.32 13.15
C TYR A 714 66.43 53.55 12.54
N SER A 715 67.50 53.33 11.77
CA SER A 715 68.18 54.37 11.00
C SER A 715 67.81 54.29 9.52
N CYS A 716 66.95 55.22 9.09
CA CYS A 716 66.80 55.55 7.68
C CYS A 716 68.09 56.20 7.16
N ASN A 717 68.55 55.73 6.01
CA ASN A 717 69.33 56.49 5.02
C ASN A 717 68.62 56.26 3.69
#